data_AF-A0A635R881-F1
#
_entry.id   AF-A0A635R881-F1
#
_cell.length_a   1.000
_cell.length_b   1.000
_cell.length_c   1.000
_cell.angle_alpha   90.00
_cell.angle_beta   90.00
_cell.angle_gamma   90.00
#
_symmetry.space_group_name_H-M   'P 1'
#
loop_
_entity.id
_entity.type
_entity.pdbx_description
1 polymer ?
#
loop_
_entity_poly.entity_id
_entity_poly.type
_entity_poly.pdbx_seq_one_letter_code
_entity_poly.pdbx_strand_id
1 'polypeptide(L)'
;MSDSLDQRPGNGRRRLQTEPVQVHIPELDYSTMSADDGIMAIKRANPQLSFAEAEEAYKGLNVVKEEPILQPPTFEEEPLPEFLQTELTGQPVIAEVVERKEVVVEERKPEPVLVAEKTREEYVPPAPEPHAPAADHEPEATPAVKEKASTDRINFGDQPVHEEFSELEEDSEASVMASFGTLIGLCQDPNLVGNDLKKFFSSIPKSKDGRMLFKSEEQRDLYERLYRALNMSPPRLQNNLQAFDVALSRDDTAWEQRVQLPGMNKPVGLISTRLNQQTGAIAALRRRRKSGIPNWVWLPATGIFVGFRAPLEREICDFDIELALETAKIGMQTYGLMLSASSGVYLSHMIEFALRFVTDCSLDCEGNDMKTVLMDTIDIADYWLLLIGVMQAKFPGGLPWTLICGHEGCGHQEDVRLNLARCIRMGTSLYTDIQRNLWALQRGKDDATITRADQRKFVEEHIKDPSAIFEQDGIIVKFGRSTLGKFFDNTERWIEETNAATTSALAEKGTEREREDHLRLTAEARRLTRYAHMVESITVMEEIYDGEESHEEPIVEKDYDKIVQMLEELSSDRKYVANFEGAIATYNDRSRLAVFGYMGQRCPACGKADEGEKEGVYRGIVTISPDRVFFELSRVVFEIQRFMRDQFGVTG
;
A
#
# COMPACT_ATOMS: atom_id res chain seq x y z
N MET A 1 -11.12 12.14 -61.56
CA MET A 1 -11.97 11.15 -60.86
C MET A 1 -11.08 10.52 -59.81
N SER A 2 -11.23 10.65 -58.50
CA SER A 2 -12.20 11.28 -57.57
C SER A 2 -11.68 10.81 -56.19
N ASP A 3 -10.88 11.62 -55.49
CA ASP A 3 -11.25 12.48 -54.34
C ASP A 3 -11.59 11.74 -53.02
N SER A 4 -10.73 11.94 -52.03
CA SER A 4 -11.03 12.32 -50.61
C SER A 4 -9.69 12.28 -49.84
N LEU A 5 -8.93 13.39 -49.79
CA LEU A 5 -8.95 14.44 -48.75
C LEU A 5 -8.67 13.93 -47.33
N ASP A 6 -7.39 13.91 -46.96
CA ASP A 6 -6.96 14.04 -45.55
C ASP A 6 -6.30 15.41 -45.36
N GLN A 7 -6.98 16.28 -44.63
CA GLN A 7 -6.58 17.65 -44.33
C GLN A 7 -5.88 17.69 -42.97
N ARG A 8 -4.55 17.72 -42.97
CA ARG A 8 -3.78 18.34 -41.87
C ARG A 8 -2.59 19.14 -42.45
N PRO A 9 -2.52 20.46 -42.25
CA PRO A 9 -1.44 21.28 -42.75
C PRO A 9 -0.14 20.99 -41.97
N GLY A 10 0.88 20.54 -42.69
CA GLY A 10 2.24 20.41 -42.18
C GLY A 10 2.84 21.79 -41.91
N ASN A 11 3.32 22.00 -40.68
CA ASN A 11 4.13 23.16 -40.35
C ASN A 11 5.52 23.01 -41.00
N GLY A 12 5.67 23.68 -42.14
CA GLY A 12 6.93 23.82 -42.85
C GLY A 12 7.99 24.51 -42.01
N ARG A 13 9.23 24.04 -42.18
CA ARG A 13 10.49 24.59 -41.68
C ARG A 13 10.52 26.13 -41.81
N ARG A 14 10.54 26.86 -40.69
CA ARG A 14 10.95 28.27 -40.67
C ARG A 14 12.47 28.37 -40.77
N ARG A 15 12.93 29.23 -41.69
CA ARG A 15 14.34 29.61 -41.85
C ARG A 15 14.85 30.23 -40.55
N LEU A 16 16.01 29.76 -40.08
CA LEU A 16 16.83 30.43 -39.07
C LEU A 16 17.22 31.82 -39.59
N GLN A 17 16.67 32.87 -38.98
CA GLN A 17 17.26 34.20 -39.03
C GLN A 17 18.25 34.28 -37.87
N THR A 18 19.54 34.23 -38.20
CA THR A 18 20.66 34.51 -37.30
C THR A 18 20.93 36.00 -37.32
N GLU A 19 20.19 36.76 -36.52
CA GLU A 19 20.62 38.07 -36.01
C GLU A 19 20.47 38.04 -34.48
N PRO A 20 21.47 38.47 -33.70
CA PRO A 20 21.38 38.48 -32.24
C PRO A 20 20.29 39.46 -31.81
N VAL A 21 19.22 38.94 -31.20
CA VAL A 21 18.17 39.77 -30.60
C VAL A 21 18.78 40.54 -29.43
N GLN A 22 18.90 41.86 -29.54
CA GLN A 22 19.27 42.69 -28.41
C GLN A 22 18.17 42.60 -27.35
N VAL A 23 18.51 42.05 -26.19
CA VAL A 23 17.61 41.97 -25.03
C VAL A 23 17.59 43.33 -24.34
N HIS A 24 16.40 43.94 -24.27
CA HIS A 24 16.21 45.18 -23.53
C HIS A 24 15.94 44.86 -22.06
N ILE A 25 16.83 45.28 -21.16
CA ILE A 25 16.63 45.09 -19.71
C ILE A 25 16.01 46.38 -19.15
N PRO A 26 14.77 46.33 -18.60
CA PRO A 26 14.18 47.48 -17.94
C PRO A 26 15.04 47.97 -16.77
N GLU A 27 15.17 49.28 -16.59
CA GLU A 27 15.78 49.87 -15.40
C GLU A 27 14.82 49.74 -14.20
N LEU A 28 14.89 48.58 -13.53
CA LEU A 28 14.14 48.25 -12.30
C LEU A 28 15.14 47.80 -11.23
N ASP A 29 14.77 47.94 -9.95
CA ASP A 29 15.58 47.42 -8.84
C ASP A 29 15.27 45.94 -8.58
N TYR A 30 15.88 45.08 -9.40
CA TYR A 30 15.72 43.62 -9.33
C TYR A 30 16.19 43.00 -8.01
N SER A 31 16.97 43.71 -7.17
CA SER A 31 17.44 43.19 -5.88
C SER A 31 16.32 43.06 -4.84
N THR A 32 15.26 43.86 -4.99
CA THR A 32 14.11 43.90 -4.09
C THR A 32 12.92 43.06 -4.56
N MET A 33 12.92 42.63 -5.82
CA MET A 33 11.85 41.87 -6.45
C MET A 33 11.99 40.36 -6.22
N SER A 34 10.88 39.62 -6.33
CA SER A 34 10.93 38.16 -6.44
C SER A 34 11.52 37.76 -7.79
N ALA A 35 12.12 36.57 -7.87
CA ALA A 35 12.71 36.07 -9.12
C ALA A 35 11.66 36.01 -10.24
N ASP A 36 10.46 35.55 -9.94
CA ASP A 36 9.37 35.43 -10.91
C ASP A 36 8.90 36.80 -11.44
N ASP A 37 8.81 37.80 -10.57
CA ASP A 37 8.43 39.16 -10.98
C ASP A 37 9.51 39.80 -11.87
N GLY A 38 10.79 39.54 -11.58
CA GLY A 38 11.92 40.00 -12.38
C GLY A 38 11.95 39.36 -13.78
N ILE A 39 11.75 38.05 -13.86
CA ILE A 39 11.66 37.30 -15.12
C ILE A 39 10.46 37.80 -15.95
N MET A 40 9.31 38.01 -15.30
CA MET A 40 8.11 38.53 -15.94
C MET A 40 8.29 39.96 -16.45
N ALA A 41 9.05 40.81 -15.74
CA ALA A 41 9.37 42.16 -16.20
C ALA A 41 10.23 42.15 -17.48
N ILE A 42 11.25 41.28 -17.54
CA ILE A 42 12.11 41.11 -18.72
C ILE A 42 11.31 40.53 -19.89
N LYS A 43 10.44 39.54 -19.63
CA LYS A 43 9.57 38.93 -20.63
C LYS A 43 8.52 39.92 -21.18
N ARG A 44 7.99 40.82 -20.35
CA ARG A 44 7.09 41.90 -20.79
C ARG A 44 7.80 42.94 -21.66
N ALA A 45 9.05 43.27 -21.33
CA ALA A 45 9.87 44.20 -22.11
C ALA A 45 10.37 43.61 -23.43
N ASN A 46 10.47 42.28 -23.51
CA ASN A 46 10.89 41.54 -24.70
C ASN A 46 9.89 40.42 -25.03
N PRO A 47 8.71 40.75 -25.58
CA PRO A 47 7.67 39.76 -25.87
C PRO A 47 8.15 38.59 -26.75
N GLN A 48 9.16 38.85 -27.59
CA GLN A 48 9.77 37.90 -28.51
C GLN A 48 10.64 36.81 -27.85
N LEU A 49 11.12 37.01 -26.62
CA LEU A 49 11.94 36.01 -25.92
C LEU A 49 11.07 34.88 -25.40
N SER A 50 11.51 33.63 -25.45
CA SER A 50 10.90 32.56 -24.65
C SER A 50 11.07 32.82 -23.15
N PHE A 51 10.29 32.13 -22.31
CA PHE A 51 10.44 32.23 -20.85
C PHE A 51 11.84 31.79 -20.39
N ALA A 52 12.41 30.75 -21.01
CA ALA A 52 13.76 30.28 -20.71
C ALA A 52 14.83 31.35 -21.03
N GLU A 53 14.69 32.06 -22.15
CA GLU A 53 15.62 33.14 -22.52
C GLU A 53 15.47 34.36 -21.61
N ALA A 54 14.25 34.66 -21.13
CA ALA A 54 14.02 35.72 -20.15
C ALA A 54 14.60 35.36 -18.76
N GLU A 55 14.53 34.09 -18.37
CA GLU A 55 15.14 33.58 -17.15
C GLU A 55 16.67 33.61 -17.21
N GLU A 56 17.25 33.25 -18.34
CA GLU A 56 18.71 33.32 -18.55
C GLU A 56 19.21 34.77 -18.51
N ALA A 57 18.46 35.70 -19.11
CA ALA A 57 18.73 37.14 -19.02
C ALA A 57 18.59 37.68 -17.58
N TYR A 58 17.63 37.18 -16.80
CA TYR A 58 17.48 37.52 -15.37
C TYR A 58 18.66 37.00 -14.54
N LYS A 59 19.08 35.75 -14.75
CA LYS A 59 20.26 35.16 -14.08
C LYS A 59 21.56 35.90 -14.44
N GLY A 60 21.67 36.39 -15.67
CA GLY A 60 22.80 37.20 -16.14
C GLY A 60 22.94 38.59 -15.49
N LEU A 61 21.91 39.07 -14.75
CA LEU A 61 21.95 40.36 -14.06
C LEU A 61 22.74 40.37 -12.74
N ASN A 62 23.40 39.26 -12.38
CA ASN A 62 24.17 39.12 -11.13
C ASN A 62 23.39 39.57 -9.88
N VAL A 63 22.06 39.36 -9.87
CA VAL A 63 21.27 39.47 -8.65
C VAL A 63 21.44 38.16 -7.87
N VAL A 64 22.64 37.96 -7.35
CA VAL A 64 22.91 36.91 -6.37
C VAL A 64 22.35 37.43 -5.05
N LYS A 65 21.11 37.08 -4.73
CA LYS A 65 20.80 36.85 -3.31
C LYS A 65 21.54 35.57 -2.98
N GLU A 66 22.66 35.70 -2.29
CA GLU A 66 23.25 34.57 -1.56
C GLU A 66 22.09 33.97 -0.77
N GLU A 67 21.68 32.75 -1.12
CA GLU A 67 20.85 31.97 -0.22
C GLU A 67 21.61 31.94 1.10
N PRO A 68 21.00 32.38 2.23
CA PRO A 68 21.70 32.35 3.49
C PRO A 68 22.08 30.90 3.75
N ILE A 69 23.38 30.64 3.78
CA ILE A 69 23.92 29.42 4.37
C ILE A 69 23.32 29.39 5.78
N LEU A 70 22.39 28.48 6.01
CA LEU A 70 21.86 28.22 7.34
C LEU A 70 23.03 27.81 8.21
N GLN A 71 23.53 28.75 9.01
CA GLN A 71 24.43 28.43 10.09
C GLN A 71 23.66 27.46 11.01
N PRO A 72 24.31 26.36 11.46
CA PRO A 72 23.67 25.48 12.43
C PRO A 72 23.18 26.31 13.63
N PRO A 73 21.96 26.07 14.14
CA PRO A 73 21.41 26.86 15.22
C PRO A 73 22.37 26.80 16.41
N THR A 74 22.86 27.96 16.80
CA THR A 74 23.54 28.12 18.07
C THR A 74 22.46 28.02 19.14
N PHE A 75 22.53 26.97 19.96
CA PHE A 75 21.59 26.74 21.03
C PHE A 75 21.77 27.82 22.11
N GLU A 76 20.77 28.67 22.31
CA GLU A 76 20.52 29.26 23.61
C GLU A 76 19.64 28.27 24.38
N GLU A 77 20.21 27.66 25.42
CA GLU A 77 19.45 26.87 26.39
C GLU A 77 18.46 27.80 27.09
N GLU A 78 17.16 27.71 26.74
CA GLU A 78 16.14 28.25 27.63
C GLU A 78 16.10 27.35 28.89
N PRO A 79 16.27 27.92 30.10
CA PRO A 79 16.27 27.13 31.31
C PRO A 79 14.89 26.51 31.55
N LEU A 80 14.90 25.24 31.96
CA LEU A 80 13.72 24.49 32.41
C LEU A 80 12.88 25.32 33.41
N PRO A 81 11.54 25.31 33.29
CA PRO A 81 10.65 25.96 34.25
C PRO A 81 10.95 25.52 35.70
N GLU A 82 10.95 26.47 36.64
CA GLU A 82 11.38 26.29 38.05
C GLU A 82 10.73 25.09 38.78
N PHE A 83 9.55 24.62 38.34
CA PHE A 83 8.87 23.48 38.96
C PHE A 83 9.54 22.13 38.69
N LEU A 84 10.39 22.01 37.66
CA LEU A 84 11.15 20.78 37.36
C LEU A 84 12.53 20.74 38.03
N GLN A 85 13.00 21.85 38.61
CA GLN A 85 14.30 21.91 39.28
C GLN A 85 14.25 21.37 40.72
N THR A 86 13.06 21.24 41.30
CA THR A 86 12.91 20.87 42.73
C THR A 86 12.95 19.36 43.00
N GLU A 87 12.81 18.50 41.98
CA GLU A 87 12.82 17.04 42.18
C GLU A 87 14.19 16.37 41.97
N LEU A 88 15.23 17.11 41.54
CA LEU A 88 16.54 16.55 41.17
C LEU A 88 17.68 16.82 42.18
N THR A 89 17.43 17.50 43.31
CA THR A 89 18.51 17.88 44.26
C THR A 89 18.65 16.96 45.48
N GLY A 90 18.19 15.71 45.35
CA GLY A 90 18.06 14.78 46.47
C GLY A 90 18.92 13.53 46.41
N GLN A 91 20.21 13.57 46.04
CA GLN A 91 21.21 12.59 46.53
C GLN A 91 22.67 12.95 46.16
N PRO A 92 23.65 12.70 47.04
CA PRO A 92 25.01 13.21 46.90
C PRO A 92 25.89 12.37 45.96
N VAL A 93 26.75 13.07 45.23
CA VAL A 93 27.80 12.53 44.37
C VAL A 93 28.85 11.79 45.22
N ILE A 94 29.05 10.49 44.97
CA ILE A 94 30.27 9.77 45.32
C ILE A 94 30.99 9.46 44.01
N ALA A 95 32.17 10.04 43.84
CA ALA A 95 33.07 9.76 42.73
C ALA A 95 33.71 8.38 42.92
N GLU A 96 33.63 7.51 41.92
CA GLU A 96 34.38 6.25 41.91
C GLU A 96 35.47 6.24 40.84
N VAL A 97 36.67 5.98 41.35
CA VAL A 97 37.95 5.81 40.67
C VAL A 97 37.98 4.43 40.00
N VAL A 98 38.51 4.39 38.79
CA VAL A 98 38.71 3.16 38.02
C VAL A 98 39.84 2.33 38.64
N GLU A 99 39.53 1.11 39.12
CA GLU A 99 40.52 0.03 39.29
C GLU A 99 39.97 -1.32 38.78
N ARG A 100 40.79 -2.00 37.99
CA ARG A 100 40.60 -3.40 37.56
C ARG A 100 41.22 -4.34 38.60
N LYS A 101 40.50 -5.40 39.02
CA LYS A 101 40.97 -6.81 38.92
C LYS A 101 40.03 -7.88 39.53
N GLU A 102 40.02 -9.00 38.79
CA GLU A 102 39.99 -10.42 39.17
C GLU A 102 38.72 -11.11 39.73
N VAL A 103 38.52 -12.31 39.17
CA VAL A 103 37.41 -13.26 39.27
C VAL A 103 37.67 -14.24 40.42
N VAL A 104 36.64 -14.55 41.22
CA VAL A 104 36.55 -15.80 42.01
C VAL A 104 35.10 -16.31 42.02
N VAL A 105 34.96 -17.63 41.80
CA VAL A 105 33.72 -18.44 41.79
C VAL A 105 33.59 -19.16 43.13
N GLU A 106 32.38 -19.26 43.72
CA GLU A 106 31.93 -20.41 44.54
C GLU A 106 30.41 -20.36 44.90
N GLU A 107 29.91 -21.40 45.56
CA GLU A 107 28.70 -22.18 45.24
C GLU A 107 27.37 -21.93 46.02
N ARG A 108 26.25 -22.23 45.32
CA ARG A 108 24.94 -22.86 45.65
C ARG A 108 24.19 -22.73 47.03
N LYS A 109 22.93 -22.23 46.89
CA LYS A 109 21.58 -22.72 47.36
C LYS A 109 21.26 -22.83 48.89
N PRO A 110 19.98 -22.92 49.36
CA PRO A 110 18.65 -22.91 48.68
C PRO A 110 17.55 -21.98 49.29
N GLU A 111 16.40 -21.94 48.61
CA GLU A 111 15.10 -21.31 48.99
C GLU A 111 14.46 -21.83 50.29
N PRO A 112 13.46 -21.09 50.81
CA PRO A 112 12.17 -21.72 51.12
C PRO A 112 10.95 -20.98 50.55
N VAL A 113 9.96 -21.81 50.21
CA VAL A 113 8.62 -21.55 49.67
C VAL A 113 7.62 -21.12 50.77
N LEU A 114 6.44 -20.64 50.34
CA LEU A 114 5.08 -20.65 50.97
C LEU A 114 4.53 -19.22 51.18
N VAL A 115 3.27 -18.83 50.94
CA VAL A 115 1.99 -19.47 50.58
C VAL A 115 1.05 -18.38 50.03
N ALA A 116 0.09 -18.77 49.19
CA ALA A 116 -0.95 -17.93 48.60
C ALA A 116 -2.06 -17.54 49.60
N GLU A 117 -2.65 -16.35 49.44
CA GLU A 117 -4.03 -16.06 49.84
C GLU A 117 -4.76 -15.28 48.73
N LYS A 118 -5.90 -15.83 48.31
CA LYS A 118 -6.90 -15.24 47.43
C LYS A 118 -7.97 -14.55 48.27
N THR A 119 -8.56 -13.50 47.69
CA THR A 119 -9.95 -12.99 47.75
C THR A 119 -10.01 -11.52 48.16
N ARG A 120 -10.61 -10.66 47.32
CA ARG A 120 -12.06 -10.37 47.29
C ARG A 120 -12.36 -9.37 46.14
N GLU A 121 -13.38 -9.67 45.34
CA GLU A 121 -13.96 -8.75 44.35
C GLU A 121 -14.84 -7.71 45.07
N GLU A 122 -14.71 -6.44 44.69
CA GLU A 122 -15.70 -5.39 44.95
C GLU A 122 -16.21 -4.83 43.62
N TYR A 123 -17.52 -4.95 43.44
CA TYR A 123 -18.30 -4.43 42.32
C TYR A 123 -18.62 -2.94 42.55
N VAL A 124 -18.38 -2.11 41.54
CA VAL A 124 -18.78 -0.68 41.52
C VAL A 124 -19.53 -0.40 40.21
N PRO A 125 -20.74 0.20 40.25
CA PRO A 125 -21.65 0.36 39.11
C PRO A 125 -21.18 1.38 38.05
N PRO A 126 -21.68 1.31 36.80
CA PRO A 126 -21.20 2.16 35.70
C PRO A 126 -21.72 3.60 35.79
N ALA A 127 -20.85 4.56 35.45
CA ALA A 127 -21.14 5.99 35.31
C ALA A 127 -21.41 6.35 33.83
N PRO A 128 -22.07 7.50 33.55
CA PRO A 128 -22.86 7.73 32.34
C PRO A 128 -22.04 7.97 31.07
N GLU A 129 -22.65 7.66 29.91
CA GLU A 129 -22.08 7.79 28.57
C GLU A 129 -21.54 9.21 28.28
N PRO A 130 -20.33 9.35 27.71
CA PRO A 130 -19.85 10.64 27.24
C PRO A 130 -20.40 10.98 25.84
N HIS A 131 -20.86 12.22 25.72
CA HIS A 131 -21.26 12.92 24.50
C HIS A 131 -20.28 12.73 23.33
N ALA A 132 -20.84 12.58 22.13
CA ALA A 132 -20.11 12.54 20.86
C ALA A 132 -19.32 13.84 20.62
N PRO A 133 -18.04 13.77 20.19
CA PRO A 133 -17.34 14.94 19.69
C PRO A 133 -17.79 15.29 18.27
N ALA A 134 -17.95 16.59 18.03
CA ALA A 134 -18.16 17.20 16.73
C ALA A 134 -17.00 16.88 15.77
N ALA A 135 -17.33 16.68 14.50
CA ALA A 135 -16.38 16.42 13.43
C ALA A 135 -15.66 17.71 13.05
N ASP A 136 -14.34 17.78 13.23
CA ASP A 136 -13.47 18.74 12.55
C ASP A 136 -12.05 18.17 12.40
N HIS A 137 -11.51 18.38 11.20
CA HIS A 137 -10.14 18.18 10.71
C HIS A 137 -9.43 16.87 11.07
N GLU A 138 -9.16 16.03 10.05
CA GLU A 138 -8.22 14.90 10.16
C GLU A 138 -6.87 15.40 10.69
N PRO A 139 -6.50 15.11 11.95
CA PRO A 139 -5.12 15.22 12.37
C PRO A 139 -4.38 14.06 11.71
N GLU A 140 -3.11 14.24 11.33
CA GLU A 140 -2.23 13.13 10.93
C GLU A 140 -2.44 11.96 11.89
N ALA A 141 -3.17 10.95 11.42
CA ALA A 141 -3.66 9.89 12.26
C ALA A 141 -2.46 9.00 12.56
N THR A 142 -1.94 9.11 13.78
CA THR A 142 -1.05 8.08 14.32
C THR A 142 -1.78 6.74 14.11
N PRO A 143 -1.15 5.75 13.45
CA PRO A 143 -1.80 4.47 13.19
C PRO A 143 -2.23 3.86 14.53
N ALA A 144 -3.53 3.95 14.82
CA ALA A 144 -4.06 3.54 16.10
C ALA A 144 -4.10 2.01 16.11
N VAL A 145 -3.22 1.38 16.88
CA VAL A 145 -3.26 -0.09 17.10
C VAL A 145 -4.27 -0.38 18.22
N LYS A 146 -5.23 -1.27 17.96
CA LYS A 146 -6.24 -1.75 18.91
C LYS A 146 -5.85 -3.12 19.43
N GLU A 147 -6.11 -3.33 20.71
CA GLU A 147 -5.93 -4.58 21.43
C GLU A 147 -6.98 -5.62 20.98
N LYS A 148 -6.51 -6.79 20.57
CA LYS A 148 -7.32 -8.02 20.64
C LYS A 148 -6.60 -8.99 21.58
N ALA A 149 -7.32 -9.52 22.56
CA ALA A 149 -6.94 -10.76 23.18
C ALA A 149 -7.25 -11.89 22.17
N SER A 150 -6.38 -12.11 21.17
CA SER A 150 -6.60 -13.19 20.21
C SER A 150 -6.23 -14.52 20.86
N THR A 151 -7.25 -15.20 21.39
CA THR A 151 -7.15 -16.61 21.80
C THR A 151 -7.19 -17.56 20.60
N ASP A 152 -7.49 -17.05 19.40
CA ASP A 152 -7.72 -17.85 18.21
C ASP A 152 -6.40 -18.14 17.50
N ARG A 153 -6.09 -19.43 17.34
CA ARG A 153 -4.87 -19.92 16.69
C ARG A 153 -5.08 -19.98 15.18
N ILE A 154 -4.24 -19.29 14.42
CA ILE A 154 -4.23 -19.41 12.95
C ILE A 154 -3.85 -20.84 12.56
N ASN A 155 -4.64 -21.46 11.68
CA ASN A 155 -4.35 -22.78 11.15
C ASN A 155 -3.34 -22.69 9.99
N PHE A 156 -2.08 -23.05 10.22
CA PHE A 156 -1.02 -23.06 9.20
C PHE A 156 -0.90 -24.37 8.42
N GLY A 157 -1.83 -25.30 8.60
CA GLY A 157 -1.75 -26.64 8.05
C GLY A 157 -0.61 -27.48 8.64
N ASP A 158 -0.36 -28.62 8.02
CA ASP A 158 0.62 -29.61 8.48
C ASP A 158 1.94 -29.57 7.69
N GLN A 159 2.01 -28.75 6.64
CA GLN A 159 3.20 -28.65 5.81
C GLN A 159 4.35 -27.90 6.50
N PRO A 160 5.62 -28.33 6.30
CA PRO A 160 6.76 -27.64 6.86
C PRO A 160 6.88 -26.24 6.25
N VAL A 161 6.99 -25.23 7.09
CA VAL A 161 7.19 -23.86 6.65
C VAL A 161 8.65 -23.67 6.25
N HIS A 162 8.85 -22.97 5.14
CA HIS A 162 10.15 -22.52 4.69
C HIS A 162 10.44 -21.12 5.25
N GLU A 163 11.67 -20.91 5.72
CA GLU A 163 12.12 -19.63 6.25
C GLU A 163 11.93 -18.50 5.23
N GLU A 164 11.24 -17.43 5.61
CA GLU A 164 11.03 -16.26 4.74
C GLU A 164 12.25 -15.35 4.64
N PHE A 165 13.19 -15.46 5.59
CA PHE A 165 14.36 -14.60 5.69
C PHE A 165 15.65 -15.33 5.31
N SER A 166 16.64 -14.57 4.87
CA SER A 166 18.01 -15.03 4.65
C SER A 166 18.99 -13.90 4.93
N GLU A 167 20.26 -14.25 5.17
CA GLU A 167 21.31 -13.26 5.47
C GLU A 167 21.49 -12.26 4.32
N LEU A 168 21.65 -10.99 4.68
CA LEU A 168 22.01 -9.90 3.76
C LEU A 168 23.53 -9.70 3.82
N GLU A 169 24.22 -9.98 2.72
CA GLU A 169 25.67 -9.75 2.62
C GLU A 169 25.98 -8.25 2.69
N GLU A 170 26.89 -7.84 3.59
CA GLU A 170 27.23 -6.45 3.90
C GLU A 170 27.65 -5.63 2.65
N ASP A 171 28.37 -6.23 1.71
CA ASP A 171 28.88 -5.58 0.49
C ASP A 171 27.97 -5.74 -0.75
N SER A 172 26.73 -6.21 -0.59
CA SER A 172 25.83 -6.41 -1.73
C SER A 172 25.11 -5.13 -2.17
N GLU A 173 24.74 -5.00 -3.44
CA GLU A 173 23.88 -3.89 -3.94
C GLU A 173 22.56 -3.77 -3.15
N ALA A 174 22.04 -4.90 -2.66
CA ALA A 174 20.88 -4.94 -1.79
C ALA A 174 21.15 -4.31 -0.40
N SER A 175 22.39 -4.35 0.10
CA SER A 175 22.80 -3.64 1.33
C SER A 175 22.72 -2.13 1.16
N VAL A 176 23.12 -1.62 -0.02
CA VAL A 176 22.94 -0.20 -0.38
C VAL A 176 21.45 0.18 -0.36
N MET A 177 20.57 -0.66 -0.92
CA MET A 177 19.12 -0.42 -0.85
C MET A 177 18.58 -0.44 0.59
N ALA A 178 19.06 -1.37 1.44
CA ALA A 178 18.67 -1.42 2.86
C ALA A 178 19.08 -0.14 3.61
N SER A 179 20.24 0.44 3.27
CA SER A 179 20.74 1.66 3.92
C SER A 179 19.85 2.89 3.79
N PHE A 180 18.90 2.92 2.84
CA PHE A 180 17.91 3.99 2.73
C PHE A 180 16.87 3.97 3.86
N GLY A 181 16.74 2.85 4.59
CA GLY A 181 15.84 2.74 5.74
C GLY A 181 14.36 2.99 5.39
N THR A 182 13.92 2.52 4.23
CA THR A 182 12.53 2.67 3.75
C THR A 182 11.78 1.35 3.73
N LEU A 183 12.41 0.26 3.28
CA LEU A 183 11.85 -1.09 3.26
C LEU A 183 11.98 -1.75 4.65
N ILE A 184 11.07 -1.39 5.55
CA ILE A 184 11.11 -1.74 6.97
C ILE A 184 9.82 -2.46 7.40
N GLY A 185 9.94 -3.47 8.25
CA GLY A 185 8.81 -4.11 8.93
C GLY A 185 9.09 -4.39 10.41
N LEU A 186 8.05 -4.79 11.15
CA LEU A 186 8.19 -5.16 12.56
C LEU A 186 8.68 -6.61 12.70
N CYS A 187 9.45 -6.91 13.75
CA CYS A 187 9.80 -8.29 14.09
C CYS A 187 8.56 -9.14 14.41
N GLN A 188 7.50 -8.53 14.94
CA GLN A 188 6.29 -9.19 15.44
C GLN A 188 5.03 -8.55 14.86
N ASP A 189 3.93 -9.29 14.90
CA ASP A 189 2.62 -8.78 14.48
C ASP A 189 2.30 -7.49 15.27
N PRO A 190 1.97 -6.37 14.60
CA PRO A 190 1.60 -5.13 15.26
C PRO A 190 0.50 -5.31 16.32
N ASN A 191 -0.41 -6.27 16.15
CA ASN A 191 -1.48 -6.55 17.11
C ASN A 191 -0.95 -7.05 18.46
N LEU A 192 0.17 -7.78 18.46
CA LEU A 192 0.78 -8.32 19.68
C LEU A 192 1.50 -7.19 20.46
N VAL A 193 2.28 -6.38 19.75
CA VAL A 193 3.04 -5.25 20.36
C VAL A 193 2.25 -3.94 20.43
N GLY A 194 0.96 -3.97 20.14
CA GLY A 194 0.14 -2.77 19.97
C GLY A 194 0.11 -1.86 21.19
N ASN A 195 0.17 -2.45 22.39
CA ASN A 195 0.22 -1.71 23.65
C ASN A 195 1.52 -0.93 23.82
N ASP A 196 2.65 -1.56 23.51
CA ASP A 196 3.97 -0.95 23.59
C ASP A 196 4.11 0.15 22.54
N LEU A 197 3.66 -0.11 21.30
CA LEU A 197 3.64 0.88 20.23
C LEU A 197 2.77 2.09 20.60
N LYS A 198 1.55 1.86 21.09
CA LYS A 198 0.64 2.94 21.50
C LYS A 198 1.21 3.77 22.63
N LYS A 199 1.80 3.13 23.66
CA LYS A 199 2.49 3.82 24.75
C LYS A 199 3.62 4.70 24.19
N PHE A 200 4.47 4.15 23.34
CA PHE A 200 5.56 4.89 22.71
C PHE A 200 5.05 6.11 21.93
N PHE A 201 4.10 5.95 21.02
CA PHE A 201 3.56 7.07 20.24
C PHE A 201 2.86 8.11 21.11
N SER A 202 2.12 7.69 22.15
CA SER A 202 1.45 8.60 23.09
C SER A 202 2.42 9.33 24.02
N SER A 203 3.64 8.80 24.21
CA SER A 203 4.66 9.41 25.06
C SER A 203 5.33 10.64 24.45
N ILE A 204 5.12 10.89 23.16
CA ILE A 204 5.74 12.00 22.42
C ILE A 204 4.81 13.21 22.48
N PRO A 205 5.18 14.27 23.23
CA PRO A 205 4.34 15.46 23.35
C PRO A 205 4.21 16.22 22.02
N LYS A 206 3.10 16.94 21.88
CA LYS A 206 2.87 17.86 20.74
C LYS A 206 2.91 19.32 21.22
N SER A 207 3.48 20.18 20.39
CA SER A 207 3.43 21.64 20.53
C SER A 207 2.00 22.15 20.32
N LYS A 208 1.75 23.41 20.70
CA LYS A 208 0.47 24.11 20.44
C LYS A 208 0.14 24.19 18.95
N ASP A 209 1.15 24.21 18.09
CA ASP A 209 1.01 24.21 16.62
C ASP A 209 0.90 22.78 16.03
N GLY A 210 0.75 21.75 16.87
CA GLY A 210 0.60 20.35 16.44
C GLY A 210 1.91 19.60 16.13
N ARG A 211 3.07 20.28 16.13
CA ARG A 211 4.38 19.65 15.88
C ARG A 211 4.78 18.69 16.99
N MET A 212 5.35 17.53 16.63
CA MET A 212 5.88 16.58 17.60
C MET A 212 7.18 17.09 18.24
N LEU A 213 7.29 16.92 19.55
CA LEU A 213 8.44 17.33 20.36
C LEU A 213 9.17 16.08 20.85
N PHE A 214 10.28 15.75 20.19
CA PHE A 214 11.11 14.61 20.53
C PHE A 214 12.14 14.98 21.61
N LYS A 215 12.40 14.07 22.54
CA LYS A 215 13.40 14.23 23.62
C LYS A 215 14.83 14.08 23.12
N SER A 216 15.03 13.35 22.02
CA SER A 216 16.33 13.12 21.39
C SER A 216 16.18 12.81 19.90
N GLU A 217 17.28 12.93 19.15
CA GLU A 217 17.34 12.51 17.74
C GLU A 217 17.06 11.01 17.59
N GLU A 218 17.58 10.18 18.50
CA GLU A 218 17.29 8.74 18.54
C GLU A 218 15.80 8.43 18.70
N GLN A 219 15.07 9.21 19.51
CA GLN A 219 13.62 9.04 19.68
C GLN A 219 12.87 9.40 18.40
N ARG A 220 13.32 10.45 17.70
CA ARG A 220 12.75 10.85 16.42
C ARG A 220 12.98 9.78 15.36
N ASP A 221 14.20 9.28 15.26
CA ASP A 221 14.58 8.20 14.34
C ASP A 221 13.75 6.94 14.57
N LEU A 222 13.61 6.52 15.84
CA LEU A 222 12.78 5.37 16.19
C LEU A 222 11.30 5.61 15.84
N TYR A 223 10.78 6.82 16.08
CA TYR A 223 9.42 7.20 15.69
C TYR A 223 9.22 7.09 14.18
N GLU A 224 10.10 7.70 13.39
CA GLU A 224 9.98 7.70 11.93
C GLU A 224 10.05 6.27 11.38
N ARG A 225 10.93 5.43 11.92
CA ARG A 225 11.07 4.02 11.51
C ARG A 225 9.86 3.17 11.90
N LEU A 226 9.36 3.27 13.14
CA LEU A 226 8.17 2.53 13.57
C LEU A 226 6.94 2.97 12.78
N TYR A 227 6.81 4.27 12.53
CA TYR A 227 5.73 4.82 11.70
C TYR A 227 5.81 4.28 10.26
N ARG A 228 7.01 4.25 9.65
CA ARG A 228 7.22 3.63 8.32
C ARG A 228 6.90 2.14 8.32
N ALA A 229 7.34 1.39 9.33
CA ALA A 229 7.07 -0.04 9.46
C ALA A 229 5.55 -0.32 9.50
N LEU A 230 4.79 0.48 10.26
CA LEU A 230 3.33 0.37 10.30
C LEU A 230 2.67 0.78 8.98
N ASN A 231 3.26 1.71 8.24
CA ASN A 231 2.80 2.05 6.90
C ASN A 231 3.08 0.95 5.87
N MET A 232 4.01 0.02 6.11
CA MET A 232 4.18 -1.14 5.23
C MET A 232 3.13 -2.23 5.43
N SER A 233 2.41 -2.20 6.56
CA SER A 233 1.27 -3.08 6.80
C SER A 233 0.01 -2.57 6.08
N PRO A 234 -0.90 -3.47 5.68
CA PRO A 234 -2.19 -3.09 5.11
C PRO A 234 -2.96 -2.12 6.02
N PRO A 235 -3.71 -1.17 5.45
CA PRO A 235 -4.56 -0.29 6.25
C PRO A 235 -5.63 -1.09 7.00
N ARG A 236 -6.16 -0.48 8.06
CA ARG A 236 -7.33 -1.01 8.73
C ARG A 236 -8.55 -0.90 7.83
N LEU A 237 -9.36 -1.94 7.85
CA LEU A 237 -10.69 -1.95 7.26
C LEU A 237 -11.59 -0.98 8.05
N GLN A 238 -12.69 -0.53 7.44
CA GLN A 238 -13.60 0.43 8.07
C GLN A 238 -14.25 -0.09 9.36
N ASN A 239 -14.32 -1.41 9.52
CA ASN A 239 -14.72 -2.08 10.77
C ASN A 239 -13.63 -2.03 11.87
N ASN A 240 -12.54 -1.28 11.65
CA ASN A 240 -11.35 -1.16 12.50
C ASN A 240 -10.53 -2.44 12.70
N LEU A 241 -10.80 -3.51 11.93
CA LEU A 241 -9.95 -4.71 11.89
C LEU A 241 -8.77 -4.48 10.94
N GLN A 242 -7.63 -5.14 11.17
CA GLN A 242 -6.58 -5.12 10.14
C GLN A 242 -7.07 -5.92 8.93
N ALA A 243 -6.59 -5.56 7.74
CA ALA A 243 -6.82 -6.41 6.58
C ALA A 243 -6.19 -7.79 6.84
N PHE A 244 -6.83 -8.85 6.35
CA PHE A 244 -6.48 -10.26 6.54
C PHE A 244 -6.84 -10.86 7.90
N ASP A 245 -7.17 -10.07 8.93
CA ASP A 245 -7.53 -10.61 10.26
C ASP A 245 -8.73 -11.56 10.20
N VAL A 246 -9.76 -11.21 9.43
CA VAL A 246 -10.99 -12.01 9.32
C VAL A 246 -10.74 -13.25 8.46
N ALA A 247 -9.86 -13.16 7.48
CA ALA A 247 -9.40 -14.31 6.69
C ALA A 247 -8.60 -15.30 7.55
N LEU A 248 -7.67 -14.79 8.37
CA LEU A 248 -6.78 -15.59 9.20
C LEU A 248 -7.47 -16.19 10.43
N SER A 249 -8.56 -15.58 10.90
CA SER A 249 -9.39 -16.12 12.00
C SER A 249 -10.31 -17.27 11.57
N ARG A 250 -10.19 -17.78 10.35
CA ARG A 250 -11.01 -18.87 9.84
C ARG A 250 -10.45 -20.23 10.29
N ASP A 251 -11.20 -20.94 11.13
CA ASP A 251 -10.83 -22.29 11.57
C ASP A 251 -10.90 -23.34 10.44
N ASP A 252 -11.73 -23.09 9.43
CA ASP A 252 -11.94 -23.98 8.28
C ASP A 252 -10.86 -23.87 7.19
N THR A 253 -9.88 -22.97 7.37
CA THR A 253 -8.89 -22.64 6.36
C THR A 253 -7.47 -22.88 6.85
N ALA A 254 -6.77 -23.80 6.16
CA ALA A 254 -5.34 -24.01 6.38
C ALA A 254 -4.51 -23.08 5.47
N TRP A 255 -3.67 -22.24 6.07
CA TRP A 255 -2.85 -21.22 5.40
C TRP A 255 -1.41 -21.69 5.17
N GLU A 256 -1.19 -22.39 4.06
CA GLU A 256 0.10 -23.05 3.75
C GLU A 256 0.89 -22.30 2.67
N GLN A 257 2.23 -22.27 2.77
CA GLN A 257 3.10 -21.68 1.73
C GLN A 257 3.12 -22.48 0.42
N ARG A 258 2.74 -23.77 0.49
CA ARG A 258 2.74 -24.68 -0.65
C ARG A 258 1.49 -25.53 -0.66
N VAL A 259 1.07 -25.93 -1.84
CA VAL A 259 -0.11 -26.77 -2.06
C VAL A 259 0.34 -28.08 -2.68
N GLN A 260 -0.19 -29.17 -2.14
CA GLN A 260 -0.05 -30.49 -2.73
C GLN A 260 -1.01 -30.61 -3.92
N LEU A 261 -0.46 -30.63 -5.13
CA LEU A 261 -1.25 -30.77 -6.36
C LEU A 261 -1.39 -32.23 -6.81
N PRO A 262 -2.50 -32.58 -7.49
CA PRO A 262 -2.68 -33.88 -8.12
C PRO A 262 -1.54 -34.19 -9.11
N GLY A 263 -1.00 -35.42 -9.05
CA GLY A 263 0.07 -35.88 -9.95
C GLY A 263 1.47 -35.31 -9.67
N MET A 264 1.63 -34.47 -8.65
CA MET A 264 2.93 -33.92 -8.25
C MET A 264 3.47 -34.63 -7.02
N ASN A 265 4.76 -35.01 -7.02
CA ASN A 265 5.39 -35.70 -5.88
C ASN A 265 5.76 -34.78 -4.71
N LYS A 266 5.79 -33.46 -4.94
CA LYS A 266 6.16 -32.45 -3.94
C LYS A 266 5.15 -31.31 -3.96
N PRO A 267 4.86 -30.70 -2.81
CA PRO A 267 4.02 -29.51 -2.76
C PRO A 267 4.70 -28.33 -3.45
N VAL A 268 3.91 -27.47 -4.07
CA VAL A 268 4.37 -26.36 -4.92
C VAL A 268 3.85 -25.02 -4.41
N GLY A 269 4.65 -23.95 -4.55
CA GLY A 269 4.21 -22.57 -4.28
C GLY A 269 3.62 -21.88 -5.51
N LEU A 270 3.06 -20.68 -5.37
CA LEU A 270 2.43 -19.94 -6.48
C LEU A 270 3.44 -19.54 -7.55
N ILE A 271 4.63 -19.13 -7.13
CA ILE A 271 5.67 -18.63 -8.03
C ILE A 271 6.62 -19.77 -8.41
N SER A 272 6.92 -19.88 -9.70
CA SER A 272 7.96 -20.75 -10.25
C SER A 272 8.88 -19.97 -11.16
N THR A 273 10.13 -20.42 -11.28
CA THR A 273 11.05 -19.88 -12.28
C THR A 273 10.68 -20.37 -13.67
N ARG A 274 10.81 -19.51 -14.69
CA ARG A 274 10.53 -19.89 -16.08
C ARG A 274 11.78 -20.39 -16.78
N LEU A 275 11.99 -21.71 -16.79
CA LEU A 275 13.24 -22.36 -17.21
C LEU A 275 13.61 -22.06 -18.67
N ASN A 276 12.65 -22.05 -19.59
CA ASN A 276 12.94 -21.86 -21.02
C ASN A 276 13.51 -20.48 -21.36
N GLN A 277 13.19 -19.46 -20.55
CA GLN A 277 13.73 -18.12 -20.69
C GLN A 277 15.07 -17.91 -19.97
N GLN A 278 15.67 -18.97 -19.40
CA GLN A 278 16.97 -18.91 -18.71
C GLN A 278 18.16 -19.32 -19.60
N THR A 279 17.90 -19.66 -20.87
CA THR A 279 18.93 -20.07 -21.83
C THR A 279 19.33 -18.92 -22.75
N GLY A 280 20.55 -18.98 -23.31
CA GLY A 280 21.09 -17.96 -24.21
C GLY A 280 21.92 -16.86 -23.55
N ALA A 281 22.55 -16.02 -24.39
CA ALA A 281 23.51 -15.00 -23.96
C ALA A 281 22.89 -13.92 -23.06
N ILE A 282 21.65 -13.50 -23.36
CA ILE A 282 20.94 -12.49 -22.57
C ILE A 282 20.62 -13.04 -21.17
N ALA A 283 20.15 -14.28 -21.06
CA ALA A 283 19.87 -14.90 -19.77
C ALA A 283 21.16 -15.14 -18.95
N ALA A 284 22.27 -15.49 -19.61
CA ALA A 284 23.58 -15.57 -18.96
C ALA A 284 24.05 -14.20 -18.45
N LEU A 285 23.85 -13.13 -19.24
CA LEU A 285 24.17 -11.76 -18.84
C LEU A 285 23.34 -11.33 -17.62
N ARG A 286 22.03 -11.58 -17.63
CA ARG A 286 21.13 -11.26 -16.50
C ARG A 286 21.56 -11.95 -15.21
N ARG A 287 21.94 -13.23 -15.28
CA ARG A 287 22.47 -13.98 -14.14
C ARG A 287 23.79 -13.39 -13.61
N ARG A 288 24.71 -13.03 -14.52
CA ARG A 288 25.99 -12.41 -14.11
C ARG A 288 25.80 -11.01 -13.52
N ARG A 289 24.88 -10.22 -14.07
CA ARG A 289 24.53 -8.89 -13.57
C ARG A 289 23.56 -8.90 -12.40
N LYS A 290 23.10 -10.08 -11.97
CA LYS A 290 22.03 -10.23 -10.95
C LYS A 290 20.77 -9.39 -11.27
N SER A 291 20.49 -9.11 -12.54
CA SER A 291 19.45 -8.19 -12.97
C SER A 291 18.05 -8.82 -13.03
N GLY A 292 17.81 -9.87 -12.23
CA GLY A 292 16.55 -10.60 -12.17
C GLY A 292 16.47 -11.89 -13.02
N ILE A 293 15.43 -12.68 -12.75
CA ILE A 293 15.14 -13.99 -13.37
C ILE A 293 13.64 -14.03 -13.74
N PRO A 294 13.29 -14.39 -15.00
CA PRO A 294 11.88 -14.55 -15.37
C PRO A 294 11.16 -15.60 -14.53
N ASN A 295 9.92 -15.31 -14.18
CA ASN A 295 9.09 -16.17 -13.34
C ASN A 295 7.69 -16.35 -13.92
N TRP A 296 6.94 -17.27 -13.32
CA TRP A 296 5.55 -17.58 -13.57
C TRP A 296 4.82 -17.52 -12.24
N VAL A 297 3.72 -16.77 -12.21
CA VAL A 297 2.90 -16.56 -11.02
C VAL A 297 1.52 -17.15 -11.26
N TRP A 298 1.09 -18.04 -10.36
CA TRP A 298 -0.28 -18.53 -10.31
C TRP A 298 -1.20 -17.45 -9.71
N LEU A 299 -2.31 -17.16 -10.39
CA LEU A 299 -3.35 -16.24 -9.93
C LEU A 299 -4.53 -17.05 -9.38
N PRO A 300 -4.69 -17.18 -8.06
CA PRO A 300 -5.58 -18.13 -7.44
C PRO A 300 -7.07 -17.84 -7.63
N ALA A 301 -7.50 -16.57 -7.67
CA ALA A 301 -8.89 -16.23 -7.95
C ALA A 301 -9.22 -16.32 -9.45
N THR A 302 -8.22 -16.12 -10.30
CA THR A 302 -8.39 -16.09 -11.76
C THR A 302 -8.24 -17.47 -12.39
N GLY A 303 -7.39 -18.33 -11.84
CA GLY A 303 -7.14 -19.70 -12.33
C GLY A 303 -6.12 -19.82 -13.47
N ILE A 304 -5.24 -18.83 -13.63
CA ILE A 304 -4.24 -18.78 -14.72
C ILE A 304 -2.83 -18.52 -14.19
N PHE A 305 -1.84 -18.85 -15.01
CA PHE A 305 -0.46 -18.40 -14.84
C PHE A 305 -0.18 -17.18 -15.69
N VAL A 306 0.55 -16.23 -15.12
CA VAL A 306 1.10 -15.08 -15.83
C VAL A 306 2.62 -15.10 -15.69
N GLY A 307 3.32 -15.01 -16.82
CA GLY A 307 4.78 -15.01 -16.87
C GLY A 307 5.35 -13.62 -16.98
N PHE A 308 6.33 -13.31 -16.14
CA PHE A 308 6.96 -11.99 -16.09
C PHE A 308 8.44 -12.04 -16.47
N ARG A 309 8.89 -11.04 -17.22
CA ARG A 309 10.32 -10.69 -17.31
C ARG A 309 10.70 -9.73 -16.18
N ALA A 310 11.98 -9.71 -15.83
CA ALA A 310 12.50 -8.70 -14.92
C ALA A 310 12.48 -7.29 -15.56
N PRO A 311 12.02 -6.25 -14.85
CA PRO A 311 12.16 -4.86 -15.25
C PRO A 311 13.62 -4.38 -15.15
N LEU A 312 14.00 -3.42 -15.98
CA LEU A 312 15.23 -2.65 -15.86
C LEU A 312 15.04 -1.51 -14.86
N GLU A 313 16.14 -1.02 -14.28
CA GLU A 313 16.14 0.09 -13.34
C GLU A 313 15.51 1.34 -13.94
N ARG A 314 15.83 1.64 -15.21
CA ARG A 314 15.22 2.75 -15.95
C ARG A 314 13.69 2.64 -16.01
N GLU A 315 13.17 1.44 -16.28
CA GLU A 315 11.71 1.25 -16.41
C GLU A 315 11.01 1.51 -15.07
N ILE A 316 11.66 1.18 -13.94
CA ILE A 316 11.17 1.49 -12.59
C ILE A 316 11.23 3.00 -12.31
N CYS A 317 12.30 3.69 -12.74
CA CYS A 317 12.39 5.16 -12.62
C CYS A 317 11.33 5.87 -13.46
N ASP A 318 11.08 5.40 -14.68
CA ASP A 318 10.06 5.96 -15.57
C ASP A 318 8.66 5.84 -14.93
N PHE A 319 8.39 4.72 -14.24
CA PHE A 319 7.15 4.53 -13.46
C PHE A 319 7.00 5.54 -12.31
N ASP A 320 8.06 5.79 -11.54
CA ASP A 320 8.01 6.75 -10.43
C ASP A 320 7.69 8.17 -10.93
N ILE A 321 8.28 8.57 -12.05
CA ILE A 321 8.01 9.85 -12.72
C ILE A 321 6.54 9.91 -13.21
N GLU A 322 6.06 8.85 -13.88
CA GLU A 322 4.68 8.75 -14.38
C GLU A 322 3.68 8.91 -13.22
N LEU A 323 3.95 8.24 -12.10
CA LEU A 323 3.10 8.27 -10.91
C LEU A 323 3.10 9.63 -10.21
N ALA A 324 4.25 10.31 -10.15
CA ALA A 324 4.36 11.66 -9.59
C ALA A 324 3.58 12.69 -10.42
N LEU A 325 3.64 12.59 -11.75
CA LEU A 325 2.90 13.46 -12.67
C LEU A 325 1.38 13.27 -12.55
N GLU A 326 0.91 12.03 -12.49
CA GLU A 326 -0.51 11.72 -12.35
C GLU A 326 -1.03 12.11 -10.96
N THR A 327 -0.23 11.96 -9.90
CA THR A 327 -0.57 12.50 -8.57
C THR A 327 -0.83 14.00 -8.62
N ALA A 328 0.05 14.77 -9.26
CA ALA A 328 -0.13 16.21 -9.39
C ALA A 328 -1.40 16.56 -10.17
N LYS A 329 -1.71 15.82 -11.22
CA LYS A 329 -2.90 16.01 -12.04
C LYS A 329 -4.19 15.71 -11.28
N ILE A 330 -4.26 14.59 -10.56
CA ILE A 330 -5.43 14.24 -9.73
C ILE A 330 -5.61 15.24 -8.60
N GLY A 331 -4.51 15.65 -7.94
CA GLY A 331 -4.52 16.68 -6.92
C GLY A 331 -5.13 17.99 -7.43
N MET A 332 -4.74 18.42 -8.64
CA MET A 332 -5.32 19.59 -9.30
C MET A 332 -6.78 19.40 -9.71
N GLN A 333 -7.14 18.24 -10.27
CA GLN A 333 -8.51 17.97 -10.75
C GLN A 333 -9.53 17.84 -9.62
N THR A 334 -9.09 17.33 -8.46
CA THR A 334 -9.95 17.02 -7.32
C THR A 334 -9.76 17.99 -6.15
N TYR A 335 -8.94 19.04 -6.33
CA TYR A 335 -8.53 19.98 -5.27
C TYR A 335 -7.98 19.29 -4.01
N GLY A 336 -7.38 18.11 -4.17
CA GLY A 336 -6.91 17.28 -3.06
C GLY A 336 -8.01 16.60 -2.22
N LEU A 337 -9.29 16.75 -2.58
CA LEU A 337 -10.42 16.25 -1.79
C LEU A 337 -10.77 14.78 -2.04
N MET A 338 -10.39 14.24 -3.19
CA MET A 338 -10.65 12.84 -3.55
C MET A 338 -9.44 11.93 -3.37
N LEU A 339 -8.68 12.13 -2.29
CA LEU A 339 -7.59 11.23 -1.89
C LEU A 339 -8.06 9.79 -1.64
N SER A 340 -9.36 9.54 -1.45
CA SER A 340 -9.89 8.17 -1.40
C SER A 340 -10.07 7.51 -2.76
N ALA A 341 -10.19 8.28 -3.84
CA ALA A 341 -10.31 7.77 -5.21
C ALA A 341 -8.94 7.59 -5.88
N SER A 342 -7.92 8.28 -5.35
CA SER A 342 -6.54 8.14 -5.84
C SER A 342 -6.03 6.71 -5.68
N SER A 343 -6.53 5.91 -4.73
CA SER A 343 -6.12 4.51 -4.59
C SER A 343 -6.45 3.66 -5.82
N GLY A 344 -7.61 3.86 -6.46
CA GLY A 344 -7.98 3.14 -7.68
C GLY A 344 -7.13 3.56 -8.87
N VAL A 345 -6.82 4.86 -8.99
CA VAL A 345 -5.95 5.39 -10.06
C VAL A 345 -4.50 4.93 -9.89
N TYR A 346 -3.96 4.99 -8.67
CA TYR A 346 -2.63 4.45 -8.37
C TYR A 346 -2.53 2.97 -8.66
N LEU A 347 -3.57 2.21 -8.29
CA LEU A 347 -3.62 0.80 -8.60
C LEU A 347 -3.65 0.54 -10.11
N SER A 348 -4.38 1.36 -10.87
CA SER A 348 -4.37 1.30 -12.34
C SER A 348 -2.96 1.45 -12.90
N HIS A 349 -2.24 2.51 -12.52
CA HIS A 349 -0.86 2.71 -12.99
C HIS A 349 0.08 1.58 -12.57
N MET A 350 -0.02 1.07 -11.33
CA MET A 350 0.81 -0.04 -10.86
C MET A 350 0.56 -1.32 -11.66
N ILE A 351 -0.71 -1.67 -11.91
CA ILE A 351 -1.06 -2.86 -12.68
C ILE A 351 -0.67 -2.68 -14.15
N GLU A 352 -0.98 -1.53 -14.74
CA GLU A 352 -0.60 -1.23 -16.11
C GLU A 352 0.91 -1.36 -16.32
N PHE A 353 1.68 -0.83 -15.37
CA PHE A 353 3.12 -1.00 -15.35
C PHE A 353 3.50 -2.49 -15.24
N ALA A 354 2.90 -3.25 -14.32
CA ALA A 354 3.19 -4.66 -14.16
C ALA A 354 2.88 -5.48 -15.44
N LEU A 355 1.78 -5.17 -16.12
CA LEU A 355 1.37 -5.83 -17.36
C LEU A 355 2.34 -5.54 -18.53
N ARG A 356 3.08 -4.43 -18.53
CA ARG A 356 4.16 -4.16 -19.53
C ARG A 356 5.28 -5.22 -19.47
N PHE A 357 5.39 -5.96 -18.37
CA PHE A 357 6.41 -7.02 -18.18
C PHE A 357 5.89 -8.43 -18.40
N VAL A 358 4.60 -8.58 -18.73
CA VAL A 358 4.04 -9.89 -19.02
C VAL A 358 4.55 -10.37 -20.37
N THR A 359 5.16 -11.55 -20.38
CA THR A 359 5.69 -12.16 -21.61
C THR A 359 4.76 -13.18 -22.23
N ASP A 360 3.88 -13.76 -21.41
CA ASP A 360 3.00 -14.86 -21.75
C ASP A 360 2.01 -15.10 -20.60
N CYS A 361 0.94 -15.82 -20.90
CA CYS A 361 0.04 -16.38 -19.91
C CYS A 361 -0.44 -17.75 -20.37
N SER A 362 -0.99 -18.53 -19.45
CA SER A 362 -1.59 -19.83 -19.76
C SER A 362 -3.01 -19.73 -20.33
N LEU A 363 -3.56 -18.53 -20.53
CA LEU A 363 -4.89 -18.35 -21.11
C LEU A 363 -4.78 -18.17 -22.62
N ASP A 364 -5.67 -18.81 -23.38
CA ASP A 364 -5.79 -18.52 -24.81
C ASP A 364 -6.33 -17.10 -25.03
N CYS A 365 -5.49 -16.25 -25.64
CA CYS A 365 -5.86 -14.88 -25.98
C CYS A 365 -6.77 -14.80 -27.22
N GLU A 366 -6.97 -15.90 -27.97
CA GLU A 366 -7.81 -15.96 -29.17
C GLU A 366 -7.41 -14.92 -30.24
N GLY A 367 -6.12 -14.56 -30.29
CA GLY A 367 -5.58 -13.55 -31.20
C GLY A 367 -5.75 -12.09 -30.76
N ASN A 368 -6.36 -11.84 -29.61
CA ASN A 368 -6.46 -10.50 -29.03
C ASN A 368 -5.16 -10.08 -28.33
N ASP A 369 -5.00 -8.77 -28.09
CA ASP A 369 -3.88 -8.25 -27.31
C ASP A 369 -3.89 -8.80 -25.88
N MET A 370 -2.76 -9.36 -25.44
CA MET A 370 -2.65 -10.03 -24.15
C MET A 370 -2.92 -9.09 -22.97
N LYS A 371 -2.52 -7.81 -23.03
CA LYS A 371 -2.77 -6.86 -21.95
C LYS A 371 -4.28 -6.66 -21.78
N THR A 372 -5.00 -6.45 -22.88
CA THR A 372 -6.46 -6.31 -22.86
C THR A 372 -7.14 -7.57 -22.31
N VAL A 373 -6.76 -8.76 -22.81
CA VAL A 373 -7.31 -10.02 -22.31
C VAL A 373 -7.09 -10.19 -20.81
N LEU A 374 -5.90 -9.86 -20.31
CA LEU A 374 -5.57 -9.99 -18.89
C LEU A 374 -6.32 -8.97 -18.04
N MET A 375 -6.49 -7.72 -18.49
CA MET A 375 -7.33 -6.73 -17.80
C MET A 375 -8.78 -7.20 -17.68
N ASP A 376 -9.32 -7.82 -18.73
CA ASP A 376 -10.70 -8.30 -18.75
C ASP A 376 -10.91 -9.61 -17.98
N THR A 377 -9.85 -10.35 -17.68
CA THR A 377 -9.95 -11.70 -17.10
C THR A 377 -9.49 -11.77 -15.66
N ILE A 378 -8.44 -11.04 -15.29
CA ILE A 378 -7.84 -11.11 -13.95
C ILE A 378 -8.80 -10.55 -12.92
N ASP A 379 -9.05 -11.34 -11.89
CA ASP A 379 -9.81 -10.94 -10.71
C ASP A 379 -9.06 -9.90 -9.89
N ILE A 380 -9.76 -8.88 -9.40
CA ILE A 380 -9.14 -7.85 -8.57
C ILE A 380 -8.46 -8.45 -7.33
N ALA A 381 -8.96 -9.55 -6.75
CA ALA A 381 -8.33 -10.17 -5.59
C ALA A 381 -6.90 -10.68 -5.86
N ASP A 382 -6.52 -10.86 -7.14
CA ASP A 382 -5.20 -11.30 -7.56
C ASP A 382 -4.25 -10.15 -7.95
N TYR A 383 -4.68 -8.87 -7.91
CA TYR A 383 -3.88 -7.74 -8.41
C TYR A 383 -2.47 -7.70 -7.81
N TRP A 384 -2.38 -7.97 -6.50
CA TRP A 384 -1.13 -7.83 -5.75
C TRP A 384 -0.12 -8.91 -6.12
N LEU A 385 -0.57 -10.04 -6.66
CA LEU A 385 0.30 -11.08 -7.20
C LEU A 385 0.96 -10.65 -8.51
N LEU A 386 0.34 -9.75 -9.28
CA LEU A 386 0.99 -9.15 -10.46
C LEU A 386 2.18 -8.29 -10.02
N LEU A 387 2.01 -7.48 -8.96
CA LEU A 387 3.07 -6.65 -8.40
C LEU A 387 4.20 -7.52 -7.83
N ILE A 388 3.86 -8.56 -7.07
CA ILE A 388 4.86 -9.52 -6.57
C ILE A 388 5.54 -10.24 -7.72
N GLY A 389 4.84 -10.57 -8.80
CA GLY A 389 5.43 -11.20 -9.99
C GLY A 389 6.59 -10.38 -10.55
N VAL A 390 6.37 -9.08 -10.72
CA VAL A 390 7.41 -8.14 -11.18
C VAL A 390 8.54 -8.00 -10.16
N MET A 391 8.22 -7.82 -8.88
CA MET A 391 9.23 -7.68 -7.81
C MET A 391 10.09 -8.94 -7.69
N GLN A 392 9.48 -10.12 -7.67
CA GLN A 392 10.16 -11.40 -7.59
C GLN A 392 10.96 -11.71 -8.87
N ALA A 393 10.54 -11.19 -10.02
CA ALA A 393 11.32 -11.29 -11.25
C ALA A 393 12.58 -10.42 -11.17
N LYS A 394 12.48 -9.21 -10.61
CA LYS A 394 13.63 -8.31 -10.40
C LYS A 394 14.57 -8.79 -9.29
N PHE A 395 14.00 -9.19 -8.17
CA PHE A 395 14.68 -9.55 -6.92
C PHE A 395 14.42 -11.03 -6.55
N PRO A 396 14.91 -11.99 -7.35
CA PRO A 396 14.62 -13.41 -7.14
C PRO A 396 15.19 -13.98 -5.83
N GLY A 397 16.25 -13.35 -5.29
CA GLY A 397 16.84 -13.69 -4.00
C GLY A 397 16.13 -13.09 -2.79
N GLY A 398 15.11 -12.26 -3.02
CA GLY A 398 14.42 -11.50 -1.97
C GLY A 398 14.74 -10.01 -2.00
N LEU A 399 13.89 -9.22 -1.34
CA LEU A 399 14.08 -7.79 -1.15
C LEU A 399 14.97 -7.54 0.08
N PRO A 400 15.82 -6.51 0.05
CA PRO A 400 16.41 -6.00 1.28
C PRO A 400 15.30 -5.49 2.19
N TRP A 401 15.34 -5.91 3.44
CA TRP A 401 14.29 -5.63 4.41
C TRP A 401 14.90 -5.44 5.79
N THR A 402 14.46 -4.41 6.50
CA THR A 402 14.91 -4.14 7.86
C THR A 402 13.82 -4.54 8.85
N LEU A 403 14.15 -5.41 9.80
CA LEU A 403 13.27 -5.78 10.90
C LEU A 403 13.55 -4.89 12.11
N ILE A 404 12.49 -4.35 12.71
CA ILE A 404 12.57 -3.51 13.92
C ILE A 404 11.71 -4.07 15.03
N CYS A 405 12.24 -4.05 16.26
CA CYS A 405 11.46 -4.45 17.42
C CYS A 405 10.41 -3.38 17.79
N GLY A 406 9.15 -3.79 17.96
CA GLY A 406 8.06 -2.91 18.39
C GLY A 406 7.91 -2.75 19.91
N HIS A 407 8.73 -3.44 20.71
CA HIS A 407 8.62 -3.42 22.17
C HIS A 407 9.18 -2.13 22.78
N GLU A 408 8.54 -1.70 23.86
CA GLU A 408 8.94 -0.49 24.58
C GLU A 408 10.38 -0.62 25.11
N GLY A 409 11.21 0.37 24.78
CA GLY A 409 12.61 0.45 25.19
C GLY A 409 13.57 -0.45 24.39
N CYS A 410 13.10 -1.19 23.39
CA CYS A 410 13.97 -2.00 22.52
C CYS A 410 14.28 -1.26 21.21
N GLY A 411 15.54 -0.88 21.01
CA GLY A 411 16.02 -0.25 19.76
C GLY A 411 16.60 -1.24 18.75
N HIS A 412 16.28 -2.53 18.86
CA HIS A 412 16.89 -3.55 18.03
C HIS A 412 16.44 -3.47 16.57
N GLN A 413 17.43 -3.61 15.68
CA GLN A 413 17.28 -3.65 14.24
C GLN A 413 18.12 -4.79 13.66
N GLU A 414 17.60 -5.42 12.61
CA GLU A 414 18.32 -6.43 11.83
C GLU A 414 17.99 -6.27 10.34
N ASP A 415 19.02 -6.20 9.49
CA ASP A 415 18.84 -6.15 8.03
C ASP A 415 18.91 -7.56 7.45
N VAL A 416 17.89 -7.94 6.70
CA VAL A 416 17.68 -9.29 6.16
C VAL A 416 17.26 -9.25 4.69
N ARG A 417 17.31 -10.40 4.02
CA ARG A 417 16.69 -10.60 2.70
C ARG A 417 15.34 -11.29 2.85
N LEU A 418 14.26 -10.59 2.51
CA LEU A 418 12.88 -11.07 2.55
C LEU A 418 12.50 -11.78 1.24
N ASN A 419 12.21 -13.08 1.31
CA ASN A 419 11.79 -13.86 0.17
C ASN A 419 10.28 -13.73 -0.08
N LEU A 420 9.89 -12.93 -1.09
CA LEU A 420 8.48 -12.65 -1.39
C LEU A 420 7.69 -13.91 -1.71
N ALA A 421 8.26 -14.86 -2.46
CA ALA A 421 7.56 -16.09 -2.81
C ALA A 421 7.23 -16.98 -1.59
N ARG A 422 8.03 -16.91 -0.51
CA ARG A 422 7.80 -17.64 0.74
C ARG A 422 6.86 -16.90 1.69
N CYS A 423 6.66 -15.60 1.51
CA CYS A 423 5.71 -14.81 2.28
C CYS A 423 4.25 -14.98 1.80
N ILE A 424 4.01 -15.75 0.72
CA ILE A 424 2.65 -16.02 0.26
C ILE A 424 2.13 -17.28 0.96
N ARG A 425 0.94 -17.18 1.56
CA ARG A 425 0.22 -18.29 2.18
C ARG A 425 -1.13 -18.47 1.52
N MET A 426 -1.48 -19.70 1.17
CA MET A 426 -2.71 -20.03 0.46
C MET A 426 -3.69 -20.72 1.38
N GLY A 427 -4.98 -20.39 1.25
CA GLY A 427 -6.06 -21.15 1.88
C GLY A 427 -6.25 -22.47 1.13
N THR A 428 -5.51 -23.51 1.50
CA THR A 428 -5.42 -24.74 0.68
C THR A 428 -6.71 -25.55 0.66
N SER A 429 -7.55 -25.39 1.69
CA SER A 429 -8.89 -25.98 1.78
C SER A 429 -9.95 -25.24 0.96
N LEU A 430 -9.66 -24.04 0.44
CA LEU A 430 -10.60 -23.24 -0.34
C LEU A 430 -10.66 -23.66 -1.82
N TYR A 431 -9.74 -24.52 -2.28
CA TYR A 431 -9.71 -25.00 -3.65
C TYR A 431 -10.46 -26.31 -3.83
N THR A 432 -11.32 -26.36 -4.86
CA THR A 432 -11.96 -27.61 -5.28
C THR A 432 -10.98 -28.51 -6.05
N ASP A 433 -11.34 -29.79 -6.23
CA ASP A 433 -10.52 -30.72 -6.99
C ASP A 433 -10.36 -30.30 -8.46
N ILE A 434 -11.40 -29.69 -9.05
CA ILE A 434 -11.35 -29.14 -10.41
C ILE A 434 -10.29 -28.03 -10.49
N GLN A 435 -10.29 -27.12 -9.52
CA GLN A 435 -9.34 -26.03 -9.46
C GLN A 435 -7.90 -26.54 -9.27
N ARG A 436 -7.68 -27.50 -8.37
CA ARG A 436 -6.38 -28.15 -8.17
C ARG A 436 -5.89 -28.90 -9.41
N ASN A 437 -6.79 -29.57 -10.13
CA ASN A 437 -6.46 -30.26 -11.39
C ASN A 437 -6.09 -29.27 -12.50
N LEU A 438 -6.84 -28.17 -12.65
CA LEU A 438 -6.54 -27.15 -13.66
C LEU A 438 -5.21 -26.45 -13.37
N TRP A 439 -4.91 -26.21 -12.09
CA TRP A 439 -3.61 -25.70 -11.67
C TRP A 439 -2.48 -26.68 -12.01
N ALA A 440 -2.64 -27.96 -11.67
CA ALA A 440 -1.67 -29.00 -11.99
C ALA A 440 -1.43 -29.17 -13.49
N LEU A 441 -2.49 -29.01 -14.30
CA LEU A 441 -2.42 -29.11 -15.76
C LEU A 441 -1.49 -28.06 -16.36
N GLN A 442 -1.54 -26.83 -15.81
CA GLN A 442 -0.78 -25.68 -16.29
C GLN A 442 0.66 -25.65 -15.75
N ARG A 443 0.88 -26.18 -14.54
CA ARG A 443 2.17 -26.06 -13.84
C ARG A 443 3.30 -26.78 -14.58
N GLY A 444 4.42 -26.08 -14.78
CA GLY A 444 5.69 -26.67 -15.22
C GLY A 444 5.71 -27.11 -16.68
N LYS A 445 4.75 -26.65 -17.48
CA LYS A 445 4.66 -26.89 -18.92
C LYS A 445 4.74 -25.57 -19.65
N ASP A 446 5.62 -25.49 -20.64
CA ASP A 446 5.89 -24.22 -21.33
C ASP A 446 4.76 -23.79 -22.29
N ASP A 447 3.97 -24.74 -22.79
CA ASP A 447 2.87 -24.52 -23.75
C ASP A 447 1.48 -24.88 -23.17
N ALA A 448 1.33 -24.85 -21.84
CA ALA A 448 0.04 -25.14 -21.24
C ALA A 448 -0.91 -23.95 -21.39
N THR A 449 -1.65 -23.95 -22.49
CA THR A 449 -2.76 -23.02 -22.75
C THR A 449 -4.08 -23.66 -22.33
N ILE A 450 -4.93 -22.90 -21.63
CA ILE A 450 -6.30 -23.25 -21.28
C ILE A 450 -7.27 -22.35 -22.04
N THR A 451 -8.48 -22.85 -22.28
CA THR A 451 -9.51 -22.05 -22.95
C THR A 451 -10.18 -21.07 -21.98
N ARG A 452 -10.79 -20.00 -22.52
CA ARG A 452 -11.66 -19.11 -21.73
C ARG A 452 -12.86 -19.83 -21.11
N ALA A 453 -13.31 -20.95 -21.69
CA ALA A 453 -14.38 -21.75 -21.12
C ALA A 453 -13.92 -22.50 -19.87
N ASP A 454 -12.69 -23.05 -19.88
CA ASP A 454 -12.12 -23.73 -18.72
C ASP A 454 -11.82 -22.75 -17.58
N GLN A 455 -11.32 -21.56 -17.93
CA GLN A 455 -11.09 -20.49 -16.95
C GLN A 455 -12.40 -20.02 -16.31
N ARG A 456 -13.48 -19.84 -17.08
CA ARG A 456 -14.79 -19.47 -16.50
C ARG A 456 -15.34 -20.54 -15.55
N LYS A 457 -15.22 -21.82 -15.92
CA LYS A 457 -15.57 -22.93 -15.02
C LYS A 457 -14.75 -22.91 -13.73
N PHE A 458 -13.46 -22.62 -13.82
CA PHE A 458 -12.62 -22.45 -12.62
C PHE A 458 -13.17 -21.37 -11.69
N VAL A 459 -13.61 -20.23 -12.25
CA VAL A 459 -14.17 -19.12 -11.48
C VAL A 459 -15.51 -19.47 -10.86
N GLU A 460 -16.40 -20.16 -11.60
CA GLU A 460 -17.72 -20.59 -11.13
C GLU A 460 -17.66 -21.58 -9.96
N GLU A 461 -16.59 -22.37 -9.87
CA GLU A 461 -16.36 -23.39 -8.84
C GLU A 461 -15.78 -22.83 -7.52
N HIS A 462 -15.56 -21.52 -7.41
CA HIS A 462 -15.17 -20.94 -6.12
C HIS A 462 -16.25 -21.16 -5.07
N ILE A 463 -15.80 -21.55 -3.87
CA ILE A 463 -16.69 -21.72 -2.72
C ILE A 463 -17.36 -20.37 -2.43
N LYS A 464 -18.69 -20.36 -2.42
CA LYS A 464 -19.48 -19.16 -2.11
C LYS A 464 -19.53 -18.99 -0.60
N ASP A 465 -18.89 -17.95 -0.10
CA ASP A 465 -18.95 -17.62 1.33
C ASP A 465 -20.30 -16.98 1.67
N PRO A 466 -20.91 -17.29 2.83
CA PRO A 466 -22.16 -16.66 3.25
C PRO A 466 -22.11 -15.13 3.34
N SER A 467 -20.93 -14.55 3.58
CA SER A 467 -20.74 -13.09 3.58
C SER A 467 -20.95 -12.42 2.22
N ALA A 468 -21.11 -13.19 1.14
CA ALA A 468 -21.47 -12.65 -0.17
C ALA A 468 -22.89 -12.07 -0.22
N ILE A 469 -23.72 -12.29 0.80
CA ILE A 469 -25.08 -11.76 0.89
C ILE A 469 -25.14 -10.74 2.02
N PHE A 470 -25.58 -9.53 1.70
CA PHE A 470 -25.91 -8.48 2.65
C PHE A 470 -27.41 -8.22 2.58
N GLU A 471 -28.09 -8.29 3.72
CA GLU A 471 -29.53 -8.09 3.83
C GLU A 471 -29.83 -7.05 4.91
N GLN A 472 -30.53 -5.98 4.52
CA GLN A 472 -30.99 -4.95 5.44
C GLN A 472 -32.24 -4.27 4.88
N ASP A 473 -33.24 -4.02 5.73
CA ASP A 473 -34.43 -3.23 5.39
C ASP A 473 -35.19 -3.72 4.14
N GLY A 474 -35.27 -5.05 3.95
CA GLY A 474 -35.94 -5.67 2.78
C GLY A 474 -35.14 -5.59 1.48
N ILE A 475 -33.88 -5.15 1.55
CA ILE A 475 -32.95 -5.06 0.41
C ILE A 475 -31.86 -6.11 0.60
N ILE A 476 -31.71 -6.97 -0.41
CA ILE A 476 -30.70 -8.03 -0.44
C ILE A 476 -29.70 -7.69 -1.54
N VAL A 477 -28.48 -7.36 -1.14
CA VAL A 477 -27.35 -7.15 -2.04
C VAL A 477 -26.52 -8.42 -2.09
N LYS A 478 -26.29 -8.93 -3.29
CA LYS A 478 -25.37 -10.04 -3.53
C LYS A 478 -24.05 -9.50 -4.07
N PHE A 479 -22.98 -9.67 -3.30
CA PHE A 479 -21.62 -9.37 -3.73
C PHE A 479 -21.11 -10.46 -4.68
N GLY A 480 -20.36 -10.02 -5.69
CA GLY A 480 -19.74 -10.84 -6.71
C GLY A 480 -18.25 -10.59 -6.82
N ARG A 481 -17.64 -11.26 -7.80
CA ARG A 481 -16.23 -11.06 -8.16
C ARG A 481 -16.14 -9.98 -9.25
N SER A 482 -15.07 -9.18 -9.21
CA SER A 482 -14.81 -8.13 -10.20
C SER A 482 -13.48 -8.38 -10.90
N THR A 483 -13.44 -8.09 -12.20
CA THR A 483 -12.19 -8.06 -12.96
C THR A 483 -11.50 -6.72 -12.80
N LEU A 484 -10.21 -6.65 -13.15
CA LEU A 484 -9.44 -5.41 -13.14
C LEU A 484 -10.04 -4.35 -14.07
N GLY A 485 -10.40 -4.72 -15.30
CA GLY A 485 -11.05 -3.82 -16.26
C GLY A 485 -12.31 -3.19 -15.69
N LYS A 486 -13.24 -4.00 -15.15
CA LYS A 486 -14.48 -3.50 -14.52
C LYS A 486 -14.21 -2.55 -13.35
N PHE A 487 -13.20 -2.85 -12.54
CA PHE A 487 -12.83 -1.99 -11.41
C PHE A 487 -12.31 -0.63 -11.88
N PHE A 488 -11.46 -0.61 -12.91
CA PHE A 488 -10.90 0.62 -13.47
C PHE A 488 -11.95 1.45 -14.20
N ASP A 489 -12.78 0.82 -15.04
CA ASP A 489 -13.89 1.48 -15.73
C ASP A 489 -14.86 2.12 -14.72
N ASN A 490 -15.19 1.41 -13.64
CA ASN A 490 -16.01 1.95 -12.55
C ASN A 490 -15.33 3.12 -11.82
N THR A 491 -14.02 3.02 -11.57
CA THR A 491 -13.26 4.07 -10.88
C THR A 491 -13.18 5.35 -11.72
N GLU A 492 -12.85 5.23 -13.01
CA GLU A 492 -12.78 6.36 -13.95
C GLU A 492 -14.16 7.02 -14.08
N ARG A 493 -15.20 6.23 -14.33
CA ARG A 493 -16.58 6.73 -14.41
C ARG A 493 -17.01 7.46 -13.13
N TRP A 494 -16.72 6.90 -11.96
CA TRP A 494 -17.05 7.52 -10.68
C TRP A 494 -16.37 8.89 -10.49
N ILE A 495 -15.09 9.01 -10.88
CA ILE A 495 -14.33 10.27 -10.83
C ILE A 495 -14.93 11.28 -11.82
N GLU A 496 -15.15 10.88 -13.07
CA GLU A 496 -15.71 11.75 -14.12
C GLU A 496 -17.09 12.28 -13.72
N GLU A 497 -17.98 11.41 -13.26
CA GLU A 497 -19.34 11.79 -12.88
C GLU A 497 -19.35 12.73 -11.68
N THR A 498 -18.48 12.53 -10.68
CA THR A 498 -18.43 13.42 -9.51
C THR A 498 -17.82 14.78 -9.85
N ASN A 499 -16.81 14.81 -10.72
CA ASN A 499 -16.24 16.06 -11.23
C ASN A 499 -17.23 16.83 -12.10
N ALA A 500 -17.99 16.14 -12.97
CA ALA A 500 -19.02 16.74 -13.80
C ALA A 500 -20.15 17.35 -12.97
N ALA A 501 -20.65 16.60 -11.97
CA ALA A 501 -21.69 17.07 -11.05
C ALA A 501 -21.25 18.34 -10.29
N THR A 502 -20.01 18.35 -9.78
CA THR A 502 -19.45 19.50 -9.07
C THR A 502 -19.26 20.71 -10.00
N THR A 503 -18.66 20.50 -11.17
CA THR A 503 -18.41 21.59 -12.14
C THR A 503 -19.71 22.22 -12.61
N SER A 504 -20.74 21.42 -12.89
CA SER A 504 -22.06 21.90 -13.30
C SER A 504 -22.75 22.71 -12.20
N ALA A 505 -22.66 22.28 -10.95
CA ALA A 505 -23.30 22.96 -9.83
C ALA A 505 -22.69 24.35 -9.54
N LEU A 506 -21.41 24.56 -9.88
CA LEU A 506 -20.64 25.73 -9.44
C LEU A 506 -20.17 26.63 -10.58
N ALA A 507 -20.68 26.37 -11.80
CA ALA A 507 -20.35 27.09 -13.02
C ALA A 507 -20.68 28.60 -12.97
N GLU A 508 -21.60 29.04 -12.12
CA GLU A 508 -22.10 30.43 -12.18
C GLU A 508 -21.62 31.39 -11.09
N LYS A 509 -21.18 30.96 -9.89
CA LYS A 509 -20.77 31.91 -8.82
C LYS A 509 -20.19 31.35 -7.50
N GLY A 510 -19.88 30.06 -7.41
CA GLY A 510 -19.39 29.47 -6.15
C GLY A 510 -17.97 29.92 -5.79
N THR A 511 -17.75 30.32 -4.53
CA THR A 511 -16.41 30.46 -3.93
C THR A 511 -15.69 29.12 -3.87
N GLU A 512 -14.36 29.11 -3.79
CA GLU A 512 -13.57 27.87 -3.71
C GLU A 512 -14.06 26.95 -2.58
N ARG A 513 -14.28 27.49 -1.38
CA ARG A 513 -14.84 26.74 -0.24
C ARG A 513 -16.21 26.11 -0.52
N GLU A 514 -17.13 26.82 -1.17
CA GLU A 514 -18.42 26.27 -1.57
C GLU A 514 -18.27 25.14 -2.60
N ARG A 515 -17.22 25.22 -3.44
CA ARG A 515 -16.88 24.12 -4.35
C ARG A 515 -16.40 22.89 -3.61
N GLU A 516 -15.53 23.08 -2.62
CA GLU A 516 -15.03 22.00 -1.77
C GLU A 516 -16.14 21.31 -0.99
N ASP A 517 -17.01 22.10 -0.34
CA ASP A 517 -18.13 21.58 0.45
C ASP A 517 -19.13 20.81 -0.44
N HIS A 518 -19.45 21.33 -1.63
CA HIS A 518 -20.32 20.64 -2.58
C HIS A 518 -19.70 19.35 -3.12
N LEU A 519 -18.39 19.35 -3.41
CA LEU A 519 -17.69 18.16 -3.86
C LEU A 519 -17.75 17.06 -2.80
N ARG A 520 -17.52 17.41 -1.52
CA ARG A 520 -17.65 16.47 -0.39
C ARG A 520 -19.06 15.90 -0.29
N LEU A 521 -20.09 16.76 -0.32
CA LEU A 521 -21.49 16.31 -0.26
C LEU A 521 -21.86 15.40 -1.44
N THR A 522 -21.38 15.71 -2.64
CA THR A 522 -21.62 14.88 -3.83
C THR A 522 -20.90 13.54 -3.71
N ALA A 523 -19.67 13.53 -3.21
CA ALA A 523 -18.90 12.32 -2.99
C ALA A 523 -19.52 11.43 -1.88
N GLU A 524 -20.13 12.04 -0.85
CA GLU A 524 -20.90 11.34 0.19
C GLU A 524 -22.19 10.75 -0.39
N ALA A 525 -22.95 11.53 -1.17
CA ALA A 525 -24.18 11.08 -1.83
C ALA A 525 -23.94 9.94 -2.84
N ARG A 526 -22.69 9.73 -3.27
CA ARG A 526 -22.27 8.68 -4.20
C ARG A 526 -21.25 7.73 -3.59
N ARG A 527 -21.30 7.54 -2.27
CA ARG A 527 -20.30 6.74 -1.56
C ARG A 527 -20.36 5.27 -1.93
N LEU A 528 -21.56 4.69 -2.05
CA LEU A 528 -21.72 3.26 -2.34
C LEU A 528 -21.46 2.89 -3.80
N THR A 529 -21.63 3.84 -4.73
CA THR A 529 -21.40 3.58 -6.17
C THR A 529 -19.95 3.19 -6.46
N ARG A 530 -18.99 3.56 -5.59
CA ARG A 530 -17.60 3.08 -5.64
C ARG A 530 -17.48 1.56 -5.63
N TYR A 531 -18.42 0.86 -5.00
CA TYR A 531 -18.45 -0.59 -4.88
C TYR A 531 -19.31 -1.28 -5.96
N ALA A 532 -19.88 -0.55 -6.92
CA ALA A 532 -20.77 -1.10 -7.94
C ALA A 532 -20.14 -2.26 -8.73
N HIS A 533 -18.83 -2.18 -9.01
CA HIS A 533 -18.07 -3.26 -9.67
C HIS A 533 -18.10 -4.60 -8.92
N MET A 534 -18.39 -4.60 -7.60
CA MET A 534 -18.48 -5.80 -6.76
C MET A 534 -19.92 -6.26 -6.49
N VAL A 535 -20.93 -5.54 -7.00
CA VAL A 535 -22.34 -5.92 -6.80
C VAL A 535 -22.80 -6.78 -7.98
N GLU A 536 -23.16 -8.03 -7.72
CA GLU A 536 -23.69 -8.95 -8.74
C GLU A 536 -25.17 -8.67 -9.01
N SER A 537 -25.95 -8.39 -7.96
CA SER A 537 -27.37 -8.08 -8.05
C SER A 537 -27.88 -7.40 -6.79
N ILE A 538 -28.93 -6.60 -6.94
CA ILE A 538 -29.72 -6.06 -5.82
C ILE A 538 -31.14 -6.61 -5.94
N THR A 539 -31.67 -7.15 -4.85
CA THR A 539 -33.05 -7.63 -4.75
C THR A 539 -33.80 -6.74 -3.77
N VAL A 540 -34.96 -6.22 -4.18
CA VAL A 540 -35.85 -5.45 -3.31
C VAL A 540 -37.12 -6.24 -3.12
N MET A 541 -37.54 -6.42 -1.87
CA MET A 541 -38.84 -7.02 -1.54
C MET A 541 -39.92 -5.95 -1.66
N GLU A 542 -40.81 -6.06 -2.66
CA GLU A 542 -41.92 -5.15 -2.85
C GLU A 542 -43.23 -5.78 -2.36
N GLU A 543 -43.98 -5.07 -1.52
CA GLU A 543 -45.34 -5.46 -1.13
C GLU A 543 -46.32 -5.14 -2.28
N ILE A 544 -46.82 -6.18 -2.94
CA ILE A 544 -47.87 -6.07 -3.96
C ILE A 544 -49.23 -6.28 -3.31
N TYR A 545 -50.19 -5.40 -3.62
CA TYR A 545 -51.55 -5.47 -3.08
C TYR A 545 -52.55 -5.95 -4.15
N ASP A 546 -53.01 -7.20 -4.01
CA ASP A 546 -53.96 -7.84 -4.94
C ASP A 546 -55.42 -7.70 -4.47
N GLY A 547 -55.76 -6.58 -3.83
CA GLY A 547 -57.13 -6.23 -3.45
C GLY A 547 -57.62 -6.83 -2.13
N GLU A 548 -57.23 -8.07 -1.80
CA GLU A 548 -57.65 -8.78 -0.58
C GLU A 548 -56.49 -9.22 0.34
N GLU A 549 -55.28 -9.41 -0.19
CA GLU A 549 -54.06 -9.73 0.57
C GLU A 549 -52.85 -8.97 0.01
N SER A 550 -51.90 -8.65 0.88
CA SER A 550 -50.57 -8.15 0.50
C SER A 550 -49.59 -9.32 0.44
N HIS A 551 -48.89 -9.49 -0.68
CA HIS A 551 -47.80 -10.46 -0.81
C HIS A 551 -46.51 -9.78 -1.23
N GLU A 552 -45.37 -10.25 -0.70
CA GLU A 552 -44.06 -9.73 -1.06
C GLU A 552 -43.52 -10.46 -2.28
N GLU A 553 -43.14 -9.72 -3.33
CA GLU A 553 -42.42 -10.27 -4.49
C GLU A 553 -40.99 -9.72 -4.56
N PRO A 554 -39.97 -10.58 -4.75
CA PRO A 554 -38.59 -10.15 -4.92
C PRO A 554 -38.35 -9.62 -6.33
N ILE A 555 -38.02 -8.33 -6.45
CA ILE A 555 -37.57 -7.73 -7.71
C ILE A 555 -36.03 -7.77 -7.73
N VAL A 556 -35.48 -8.58 -8.63
CA VAL A 556 -34.02 -8.75 -8.78
C VAL A 556 -33.51 -7.89 -9.94
N GLU A 557 -32.64 -6.94 -9.64
CA GLU A 557 -31.94 -6.12 -10.65
C GLU A 557 -30.49 -6.58 -10.83
N LYS A 558 -30.07 -6.67 -12.09
CA LYS A 558 -28.74 -7.12 -12.52
C LYS A 558 -28.09 -6.17 -13.53
N ASP A 559 -28.84 -5.21 -14.04
CA ASP A 559 -28.32 -4.19 -14.93
C ASP A 559 -27.41 -3.22 -14.17
N TYR A 560 -26.22 -2.99 -14.71
CA TYR A 560 -25.19 -2.20 -14.03
C TYR A 560 -25.61 -0.74 -13.81
N ASP A 561 -26.19 -0.09 -14.82
CA ASP A 561 -26.54 1.32 -14.73
C ASP A 561 -27.67 1.54 -13.71
N LYS A 562 -28.63 0.61 -13.65
CA LYS A 562 -29.66 0.63 -12.61
C LYS A 562 -29.11 0.32 -11.22
N ILE A 563 -28.19 -0.63 -11.09
CA ILE A 563 -27.51 -0.91 -9.81
C ILE A 563 -26.81 0.36 -9.31
N VAL A 564 -26.12 1.10 -10.17
CA VAL A 564 -25.48 2.38 -9.80
C VAL A 564 -26.52 3.39 -9.30
N GLN A 565 -27.67 3.52 -9.98
CA GLN A 565 -28.77 4.41 -9.54
C GLN A 565 -29.31 4.00 -8.16
N MET A 566 -29.56 2.70 -7.94
CA MET A 566 -30.01 2.19 -6.66
C MET A 566 -28.98 2.45 -5.54
N LEU A 567 -27.69 2.27 -5.81
CA LEU A 567 -26.62 2.56 -4.84
C LEU A 567 -26.49 4.07 -4.54
N GLU A 568 -26.77 4.95 -5.50
CA GLU A 568 -26.83 6.40 -5.28
C GLU A 568 -27.98 6.75 -4.32
N GLU A 569 -29.17 6.16 -4.50
CA GLU A 569 -30.30 6.35 -3.59
C GLU A 569 -29.99 5.84 -2.17
N LEU A 570 -29.39 4.65 -2.07
CA LEU A 570 -29.00 4.03 -0.78
C LEU A 570 -27.87 4.77 -0.06
N SER A 571 -27.05 5.53 -0.79
CA SER A 571 -25.95 6.31 -0.20
C SER A 571 -26.44 7.46 0.69
N SER A 572 -27.73 7.82 0.62
CA SER A 572 -28.33 8.84 1.47
C SER A 572 -28.47 8.43 2.95
N ASP A 573 -28.62 7.12 3.24
CA ASP A 573 -28.66 6.61 4.61
C ASP A 573 -27.26 6.24 5.11
N ARG A 574 -26.70 7.12 5.95
CA ARG A 574 -25.38 6.95 6.57
C ARG A 574 -25.24 5.64 7.36
N LYS A 575 -26.32 5.14 7.97
CA LYS A 575 -26.28 3.88 8.74
C LYS A 575 -26.22 2.69 7.79
N TYR A 576 -27.05 2.68 6.74
CA TYR A 576 -27.00 1.67 5.69
C TYR A 576 -25.61 1.63 5.05
N VAL A 577 -25.03 2.81 4.73
CA VAL A 577 -23.68 2.92 4.16
C VAL A 577 -22.63 2.26 5.04
N ALA A 578 -22.60 2.58 6.33
CA ALA A 578 -21.62 2.00 7.25
C ALA A 578 -21.75 0.47 7.38
N ASN A 579 -22.98 -0.03 7.41
CA ASN A 579 -23.26 -1.47 7.46
C ASN A 579 -22.86 -2.19 6.17
N PHE A 580 -23.18 -1.60 5.01
CA PHE A 580 -22.80 -2.09 3.69
C PHE A 580 -21.28 -2.16 3.56
N GLU A 581 -20.57 -1.10 3.93
CA GLU A 581 -19.10 -1.05 3.87
C GLU A 581 -18.45 -2.07 4.83
N GLY A 582 -19.06 -2.29 6.00
CA GLY A 582 -18.65 -3.36 6.91
C GLY A 582 -18.86 -4.77 6.31
N ALA A 583 -20.00 -4.99 5.64
CA ALA A 583 -20.33 -6.25 5.00
C ALA A 583 -19.41 -6.56 3.82
N ILE A 584 -19.18 -5.59 2.93
CA ILE A 584 -18.28 -5.78 1.78
C ILE A 584 -16.82 -5.95 2.21
N ALA A 585 -16.36 -5.25 3.26
CA ALA A 585 -15.02 -5.46 3.83
C ALA A 585 -14.87 -6.89 4.38
N THR A 586 -15.91 -7.40 5.04
CA THR A 586 -15.95 -8.77 5.56
C THR A 586 -15.95 -9.79 4.43
N TYR A 587 -16.75 -9.57 3.39
CA TYR A 587 -16.76 -10.41 2.18
C TYR A 587 -15.39 -10.44 1.50
N ASN A 588 -14.78 -9.27 1.29
CA ASN A 588 -13.47 -9.14 0.65
C ASN A 588 -12.39 -9.89 1.40
N ASP A 589 -12.45 -9.92 2.73
CA ASP A 589 -11.46 -10.65 3.53
C ASP A 589 -11.75 -12.16 3.57
N ARG A 590 -13.01 -12.55 3.77
CA ARG A 590 -13.41 -13.96 3.84
C ARG A 590 -13.30 -14.71 2.51
N SER A 591 -13.38 -14.00 1.39
CA SER A 591 -13.26 -14.57 0.03
C SER A 591 -11.81 -14.63 -0.49
N ARG A 592 -10.82 -14.21 0.32
CA ARG A 592 -9.40 -14.29 -0.04
C ARG A 592 -8.94 -15.74 -0.14
N LEU A 593 -8.16 -16.01 -1.19
CA LEU A 593 -7.55 -17.32 -1.43
C LEU A 593 -6.07 -17.37 -1.06
N ALA A 594 -5.44 -16.20 -0.88
CA ALA A 594 -4.07 -16.07 -0.46
C ALA A 594 -3.87 -14.79 0.37
N VAL A 595 -2.92 -14.87 1.29
CA VAL A 595 -2.46 -13.79 2.20
C VAL A 595 -0.97 -13.60 2.01
N PHE A 596 -0.49 -12.37 2.20
CA PHE A 596 0.91 -12.00 2.06
C PHE A 596 1.48 -11.43 3.38
N GLY A 597 2.52 -12.09 3.90
CA GLY A 597 3.20 -11.70 5.13
C GLY A 597 4.21 -12.74 5.59
N TYR A 598 5.10 -12.35 6.50
CA TYR A 598 6.09 -13.25 7.11
C TYR A 598 5.71 -13.62 8.53
N MET A 599 6.33 -14.68 9.06
CA MET A 599 6.07 -15.11 10.44
C MET A 599 6.73 -14.16 11.45
N GLY A 600 5.97 -13.75 12.45
CA GLY A 600 6.51 -12.99 13.58
C GLY A 600 7.63 -13.77 14.28
N GLN A 601 8.76 -13.12 14.48
CA GLN A 601 9.94 -13.69 15.13
C GLN A 601 10.17 -13.06 16.51
N ARG A 602 10.81 -13.82 17.41
CA ARG A 602 11.25 -13.25 18.69
C ARG A 602 12.41 -12.30 18.45
N CYS A 603 12.37 -11.12 19.04
CA CYS A 603 13.48 -10.19 18.98
C CYS A 603 14.72 -10.80 19.69
N PRO A 604 15.89 -10.88 19.03
CA PRO A 604 17.08 -11.48 19.65
C PRO A 604 17.69 -10.62 20.75
N ALA A 605 17.43 -9.30 20.77
CA ALA A 605 18.01 -8.39 21.76
C ALA A 605 17.25 -8.39 23.10
N CYS A 606 15.93 -8.14 23.08
CA CYS A 606 15.15 -8.07 24.31
C CYS A 606 14.59 -9.44 24.73
N GLY A 607 14.55 -10.42 23.83
CA GLY A 607 13.98 -11.75 24.07
C GLY A 607 12.48 -11.75 24.39
N LYS A 608 11.84 -10.57 24.46
CA LYS A 608 10.42 -10.42 24.74
C LYS A 608 9.63 -11.02 23.59
N ALA A 609 8.72 -11.89 23.99
CA ALA A 609 7.56 -12.27 23.22
C ALA A 609 6.41 -12.08 24.20
N ASP A 610 5.45 -11.21 23.90
CA ASP A 610 4.27 -11.08 24.75
C ASP A 610 3.66 -12.48 25.01
N GLU A 611 3.21 -12.70 26.24
CA GLU A 611 2.60 -13.97 26.66
C GLU A 611 1.22 -14.13 26.01
N GLY A 612 1.24 -14.58 24.76
CA GLY A 612 0.14 -15.24 24.05
C GLY A 612 0.77 -16.32 23.19
N GLU A 613 0.26 -17.56 23.29
CA GLU A 613 0.75 -18.79 22.63
C GLU A 613 1.87 -19.57 23.35
N LYS A 614 1.50 -20.19 24.47
CA LYS A 614 2.21 -21.35 25.01
C LYS A 614 1.79 -22.59 24.19
N GLU A 615 2.74 -23.15 23.44
CA GLU A 615 2.71 -24.45 22.73
C GLU A 615 2.15 -24.49 21.28
N GLY A 616 2.79 -23.74 20.37
CA GLY A 616 2.66 -23.88 18.90
C GLY A 616 3.83 -23.22 18.14
N VAL A 617 4.10 -23.63 16.90
CA VAL A 617 5.30 -23.25 16.11
C VAL A 617 5.18 -21.87 15.44
N TYR A 618 4.00 -21.22 15.43
CA TYR A 618 3.77 -19.98 14.69
C TYR A 618 2.86 -18.97 15.41
N ARG A 619 3.38 -17.74 15.54
CA ARG A 619 2.92 -16.63 16.41
C ARG A 619 2.52 -15.39 15.61
N GLY A 620 1.34 -15.44 15.00
CA GLY A 620 0.83 -14.39 14.11
C GLY A 620 1.57 -14.28 12.78
N ILE A 621 1.03 -13.46 11.88
CA ILE A 621 1.63 -13.09 10.59
C ILE A 621 1.84 -11.58 10.60
N VAL A 622 3.05 -11.13 10.30
CA VAL A 622 3.27 -9.71 9.99
C VAL A 622 2.84 -9.49 8.55
N THR A 623 1.65 -8.93 8.40
CA THR A 623 1.03 -8.67 7.10
C THR A 623 1.72 -7.50 6.40
N ILE A 624 1.95 -7.64 5.10
CA ILE A 624 2.62 -6.63 4.27
C ILE A 624 1.67 -6.21 3.15
N SER A 625 1.66 -4.92 2.81
CA SER A 625 0.92 -4.37 1.67
C SER A 625 1.82 -4.37 0.42
N PRO A 626 1.59 -5.25 -0.58
CA PRO A 626 2.48 -5.37 -1.74
C PRO A 626 2.56 -4.11 -2.60
N ASP A 627 1.47 -3.36 -2.70
CA ASP A 627 1.35 -2.07 -3.37
C ASP A 627 2.22 -0.99 -2.73
N ARG A 628 2.22 -0.89 -1.39
CA ARG A 628 3.06 0.07 -0.66
C ARG A 628 4.54 -0.29 -0.76
N VAL A 629 4.86 -1.58 -0.64
CA VAL A 629 6.24 -2.07 -0.85
C VAL A 629 6.70 -1.79 -2.27
N PHE A 630 5.85 -2.02 -3.27
CA PHE A 630 6.17 -1.76 -4.67
C PHE A 630 6.46 -0.28 -4.93
N PHE A 631 5.65 0.60 -4.36
CA PHE A 631 5.81 2.05 -4.44
C PHE A 631 7.09 2.57 -3.76
N GLU A 632 7.37 2.12 -2.54
CA GLU A 632 8.59 2.53 -1.84
C GLU A 632 9.84 1.95 -2.52
N LEU A 633 9.75 0.74 -3.07
CA LEU A 633 10.82 0.16 -3.87
C LEU A 633 11.10 0.98 -5.14
N SER A 634 10.08 1.50 -5.83
CA SER A 634 10.31 2.34 -7.02
C SER A 634 11.05 3.64 -6.67
N ARG A 635 10.69 4.26 -5.54
CA ARG A 635 11.35 5.46 -5.02
C ARG A 635 12.80 5.21 -4.63
N VAL A 636 13.09 4.11 -3.93
CA VAL A 636 14.47 3.73 -3.56
C VAL A 636 15.32 3.53 -4.80
N VAL A 637 14.79 2.81 -5.80
CA VAL A 637 15.52 2.62 -7.06
C VAL A 637 15.77 3.96 -7.75
N PHE A 638 14.79 4.86 -7.78
CA PHE A 638 14.94 6.20 -8.35
C PHE A 638 16.03 7.02 -7.64
N GLU A 639 16.01 7.08 -6.31
CA GLU A 639 16.99 7.83 -5.51
C GLU A 639 18.41 7.26 -5.65
N ILE A 640 18.56 5.93 -5.74
CA ILE A 640 19.86 5.31 -6.04
C ILE A 640 20.37 5.75 -7.40
N GLN A 641 19.53 5.72 -8.44
CA GLN A 641 19.94 6.13 -9.78
C GLN A 641 20.27 7.62 -9.83
N ARG A 642 19.53 8.46 -9.09
CA ARG A 642 19.81 9.88 -8.93
C ARG A 642 21.15 10.11 -8.24
N PHE A 643 21.39 9.44 -7.11
CA PHE A 643 22.66 9.51 -6.38
C PHE A 643 23.84 9.08 -7.25
N MET A 644 23.72 7.94 -7.96
CA MET A 644 24.74 7.49 -8.90
C MET A 644 24.96 8.50 -10.03
N ARG A 645 23.90 9.06 -10.60
CA ARG A 645 24.01 10.11 -11.61
C ARG A 645 24.73 11.34 -11.06
N ASP A 646 24.43 11.79 -9.84
CA ASP A 646 25.04 12.99 -9.29
C ASP A 646 26.52 12.74 -8.91
N GLN A 647 26.85 11.54 -8.44
CA GLN A 647 28.22 11.12 -8.13
C GLN A 647 29.10 10.93 -9.39
N PHE A 648 28.54 10.37 -10.46
CA PHE A 648 29.28 10.06 -11.70
C PHE A 648 28.97 11.02 -12.87
N GLY A 649 28.08 11.99 -12.66
CA GLY A 649 27.60 12.94 -13.67
C GLY A 649 28.52 14.13 -13.91
N VAL A 650 29.67 14.19 -13.25
CA VAL A 650 30.70 15.20 -13.49
C VAL A 650 31.80 14.61 -14.37
N THR A 651 31.47 14.33 -15.64
CA THR A 651 32.43 14.33 -16.76
C THR A 651 31.65 14.48 -18.06
N GLY A 652 31.37 15.73 -18.44
CA GLY A 652 30.76 16.11 -19.70
C GLY A 652 30.96 17.59 -19.94
#